data_AF-A0A6I2MR29-F1
#
_entry.id   AF-A0A6I2MR29-F1
#
_cell.length_a   1.000
_cell.length_b   1.000
_cell.length_c   1.000
_cell.angle_alpha   90.00
_cell.angle_beta   90.00
_cell.angle_gamma   90.00
#
_symmetry.space_group_name_H-M   'P 1'
#
loop_
_entity.id
_entity.type
_entity.pdbx_description
1 polymer ?
#
loop_
_entity_poly.entity_id
_entity_poly.type
_entity_poly.pdbx_seq_one_letter_code
_entity_poly.pdbx_strand_id
1 'polypeptide(L)'
;MKNRIQSTITLLVHSIFLLGVFLIGSQSMVYSQTAKEQGILDTFGHKEVVVYKTVDGMELNMTVFYPDPDKIQERNPWMLHVHGGGWAGGSKYNILKKPFLGTLRSLLDNGVICFTIEYRLARGSSTAYDAVVDAKDAARFLLKNAEKYKLDMERYGIWGGSAGGHLSLVTALGNDVDFQGDPLLKGVSPKFKCVASYFPFTSCVNPDIRPGSIFEDGKLFVRLLGAPLHEQPELARLLSPTELLKESSPPILLLHGDQDTTLPIINSIYMKDVAAEKNADVQLLTVKNAGHVFKGQDISPSMEEINDHAATFILSHLKETNVPLQPQNRNDQKEGSMSKNAYWNNDTPLVPFRLPPAPIGYQPTYIDLDQDGDPDILRTITIHNTPVQWIDDDDDLKVGDIEGDTDSDCVMVDVNKDGKYGDYGDLAVDWIDTDGDGKADMQVLVENSEREVSKMSGPGQHYMWVLDTDNDNVFNYIDWNTFKLRAWLHEGSSNFMEDYNGQSTFLKIHASTYFMDDVRLNWENPFLFFDQDDDGLSDMAVRVLDRYKGGSDKPTGEGLHLTGNAGLVAVTYDMDNDNAPGNEFDFDMSFRFTGKGFNYMDQVHEFKNSRVVEADSFFIDSRWRKITELLYPDHNNVLDLTYDRGEWDEIYFVYDEDDDCERWERVEFYDPLDPFKTGLNNGGLDNNQQADAIGDRGEWDLDYSGNANLYISKFDGRLHLYGAEWGCWRIDQLAYSYQGWGGLYNEYTPRWERLQKEFHPFGTFKYEDTDNNGFLDKIEMDIDGDKRFERTILLKDLGIDDQCEIINTSKMGYGDYRKLHTTMSNDIWKKAEKAIRVAEAYGLNTSWYALMKNPKSENQKYQYGYWLQFYIYMDLMHKTMSENKNLDVEKINKAYFGGNWDMLMD
;
A
#
# COMPACT_ATOMS: atom_id res chain seq x y z
N MET A 1 12.62 11.59 -91.64
CA MET A 1 13.59 11.14 -90.64
C MET A 1 13.22 11.73 -89.29
N LYS A 2 12.29 11.06 -88.61
CA LYS A 2 11.72 11.45 -87.32
C LYS A 2 11.89 10.23 -86.42
N ASN A 3 12.92 10.26 -85.58
CA ASN A 3 13.13 9.37 -84.43
C ASN A 3 14.41 9.85 -83.74
N ARG A 4 14.36 11.03 -83.10
CA ARG A 4 15.40 11.57 -82.21
C ARG A 4 14.95 12.87 -81.52
N ILE A 5 13.72 12.91 -80.99
CA ILE A 5 13.28 13.92 -80.01
C ILE A 5 12.29 13.25 -79.06
N GLN A 6 12.78 12.36 -78.19
CA GLN A 6 12.04 11.94 -76.99
C GLN A 6 12.95 11.33 -75.90
N SER A 7 14.24 11.70 -75.87
CA SER A 7 15.19 11.22 -74.86
C SER A 7 16.16 12.31 -74.37
N THR A 8 15.72 13.57 -74.37
CA THR A 8 16.54 14.73 -73.95
C THR A 8 15.78 15.69 -73.01
N ILE A 9 14.75 15.20 -72.30
CA ILE A 9 14.13 15.86 -71.14
C ILE A 9 14.03 14.83 -70.00
N THR A 10 15.15 14.16 -69.70
CA THR A 10 15.25 13.22 -68.56
C THR A 10 16.56 13.39 -67.78
N LEU A 11 17.39 14.39 -68.11
CA LEU A 11 18.69 14.59 -67.46
C LEU A 11 19.00 16.03 -67.02
N LEU A 12 17.98 16.89 -66.89
CA LEU A 12 18.17 18.26 -66.37
C LEU A 12 17.15 18.68 -65.29
N VAL A 13 16.40 17.75 -64.71
CA VAL A 13 15.53 18.02 -63.52
C VAL A 13 16.06 17.32 -62.25
N HIS A 14 17.12 16.50 -62.36
CA HIS A 14 17.73 15.78 -61.24
C HIS A 14 18.88 16.53 -60.54
N SER A 15 19.19 17.77 -60.92
CA SER A 15 20.27 18.56 -60.30
C SER A 15 19.81 19.80 -59.52
N ILE A 16 18.49 20.01 -59.37
CA ILE A 16 17.92 20.98 -58.39
C ILE A 16 17.19 20.27 -57.24
N PHE A 17 16.99 18.95 -57.31
CA PHE A 17 16.34 18.18 -56.25
C PHE A 17 17.30 17.65 -55.17
N LEU A 18 18.61 17.86 -55.31
CA LEU A 18 19.63 17.30 -54.41
C LEU A 18 20.38 18.35 -53.56
N LEU A 19 19.95 19.62 -53.60
CA LEU A 19 20.42 20.67 -52.68
C LEU A 19 19.30 21.33 -51.85
N GLY A 20 18.08 20.77 -51.89
CA GLY A 20 16.93 21.20 -51.08
C GLY A 20 16.45 20.18 -50.04
N VAL A 21 17.23 19.12 -49.79
CA VAL A 21 16.84 18.00 -48.90
C VAL A 21 17.73 17.89 -47.65
N PHE A 22 18.69 18.80 -47.46
CA PHE A 22 19.55 18.82 -46.26
C PHE A 22 19.30 20.00 -45.30
N LEU A 23 18.17 20.71 -45.44
CA LEU A 23 17.78 21.81 -44.56
C LEU A 23 16.25 21.94 -44.48
N ILE A 24 15.56 20.87 -44.10
CA ILE A 24 14.32 20.95 -43.32
C ILE A 24 14.49 19.94 -42.19
N GLY A 25 14.98 20.44 -41.05
CA GLY A 25 14.92 19.73 -39.80
C GLY A 25 13.47 19.43 -39.42
N SER A 26 13.28 18.32 -38.69
CA SER A 26 12.19 18.12 -37.74
C SER A 26 10.88 18.87 -38.03
N GLN A 27 10.00 18.29 -38.83
CA GLN A 27 8.58 18.50 -38.63
C GLN A 27 7.91 17.14 -38.53
N SER A 28 7.87 16.61 -37.32
CA SER A 28 6.70 15.92 -36.82
C SER A 28 5.49 16.72 -37.32
N MET A 29 4.65 16.14 -38.17
CA MET A 29 3.39 16.76 -38.53
C MET A 29 2.51 16.70 -37.26
N VAL A 30 2.76 17.63 -36.33
CA VAL A 30 1.89 17.93 -35.21
C VAL A 30 0.60 18.38 -35.87
N TYR A 31 -0.48 17.64 -35.68
CA TYR A 31 -1.80 18.06 -36.12
C TYR A 31 -2.15 19.33 -35.34
N SER A 32 -1.79 20.48 -35.90
CA SER A 32 -2.13 21.78 -35.33
C SER A 32 -3.63 21.99 -35.43
N GLN A 33 -4.21 22.51 -34.35
CA GLN A 33 -5.62 22.88 -34.28
C GLN A 33 -5.99 23.80 -35.44
N THR A 34 -7.05 23.45 -36.18
CA THR A 34 -7.50 24.29 -37.30
C THR A 34 -8.19 25.56 -36.79
N ALA A 35 -8.18 26.64 -37.58
CA ALA A 35 -8.89 27.89 -37.21
C ALA A 35 -10.40 27.67 -36.95
N LYS A 36 -11.00 26.67 -37.61
CA LYS A 36 -12.39 26.28 -37.38
C LYS A 36 -12.57 25.57 -36.03
N GLU A 37 -11.66 24.66 -35.68
CA GLU A 37 -11.67 24.00 -34.37
C GLU A 37 -11.37 24.99 -33.25
N GLN A 38 -10.47 25.96 -33.46
CA GLN A 38 -10.23 27.06 -32.53
C GLN A 38 -11.50 27.89 -32.31
N GLY A 39 -12.15 28.34 -33.39
CA GLY A 39 -13.38 29.13 -33.28
C GLY A 39 -14.52 28.39 -32.55
N ILE A 40 -14.60 27.06 -32.64
CA ILE A 40 -15.55 26.26 -31.88
C ILE A 40 -15.08 26.11 -30.42
N LEU A 41 -13.79 25.84 -30.19
CA LEU A 41 -13.21 25.72 -28.85
C LEU A 41 -13.40 27.01 -28.04
N ASP A 42 -13.34 28.16 -28.69
CA ASP A 42 -13.56 29.49 -28.11
C ASP A 42 -15.01 29.70 -27.65
N THR A 43 -15.97 28.90 -28.15
CA THR A 43 -17.36 28.94 -27.67
C THR A 43 -17.57 28.30 -26.30
N PHE A 44 -16.60 27.54 -25.79
CA PHE A 44 -16.64 26.95 -24.45
C PHE A 44 -15.94 27.89 -23.47
N GLY A 45 -16.71 28.51 -22.57
CA GLY A 45 -16.24 29.51 -21.61
C GLY A 45 -15.32 28.97 -20.51
N HIS A 46 -15.47 27.69 -20.17
CA HIS A 46 -14.76 27.05 -19.07
C HIS A 46 -14.07 25.77 -19.54
N LYS A 47 -12.75 25.83 -19.68
CA LYS A 47 -11.91 24.72 -20.14
C LYS A 47 -10.49 24.85 -19.60
N GLU A 48 -9.81 23.73 -19.43
CA GLU A 48 -8.39 23.69 -19.10
C GLU A 48 -7.68 22.54 -19.84
N VAL A 49 -6.35 22.60 -19.88
CA VAL A 49 -5.50 21.54 -20.44
C VAL A 49 -4.60 21.00 -19.34
N VAL A 50 -4.58 19.68 -19.19
CA VAL A 50 -3.88 18.99 -18.12
C VAL A 50 -3.04 17.86 -18.71
N VAL A 51 -1.79 17.73 -18.28
CA VAL A 51 -0.96 16.55 -18.58
C VAL A 51 -1.35 15.44 -17.60
N TYR A 52 -1.76 14.29 -18.12
CA TYR A 52 -2.22 13.18 -17.29
C TYR A 52 -1.22 12.03 -17.19
N LYS A 53 -0.26 11.97 -18.13
CA LYS A 53 0.79 10.95 -18.19
C LYS A 53 1.99 11.46 -18.98
N THR A 54 3.19 11.09 -18.56
CA THR A 54 4.42 11.28 -19.34
C THR A 54 5.04 9.92 -19.62
N VAL A 55 5.20 9.57 -20.89
CA VAL A 55 5.72 8.25 -21.31
C VAL A 55 6.70 8.43 -22.46
N ASP A 56 7.87 7.79 -22.36
CA ASP A 56 8.96 7.91 -23.34
C ASP A 56 9.37 9.37 -23.66
N GLY A 57 9.27 10.26 -22.66
CA GLY A 57 9.54 11.70 -22.80
C GLY A 57 8.44 12.48 -23.54
N MET A 58 7.30 11.85 -23.85
CA MET A 58 6.11 12.49 -24.43
C MET A 58 5.06 12.79 -23.35
N GLU A 59 4.63 14.04 -23.27
CA GLU A 59 3.51 14.44 -22.43
C GLU A 59 2.18 14.14 -23.13
N LEU A 60 1.40 13.22 -22.56
CA LEU A 60 0.03 12.99 -22.95
C LEU A 60 -0.87 13.88 -22.10
N ASN A 61 -1.66 14.70 -22.78
CA ASN A 61 -2.53 15.67 -22.13
C ASN A 61 -3.99 15.47 -22.54
N MET A 62 -4.87 16.03 -21.72
CA MET A 62 -6.30 16.07 -21.94
C MET A 62 -6.82 17.50 -21.90
N THR A 63 -7.95 17.75 -22.55
CA THR A 63 -8.73 18.98 -22.37
C THR A 63 -9.96 18.65 -21.56
N VAL A 64 -10.16 19.42 -20.49
CA VAL A 64 -11.36 19.39 -19.65
C VAL A 64 -12.33 20.45 -20.16
N PHE A 65 -13.59 20.08 -20.34
CA PHE A 65 -14.70 20.97 -20.60
C PHE A 65 -15.61 20.97 -19.37
N TYR A 66 -15.79 22.15 -18.78
CA TYR A 66 -16.64 22.32 -17.62
C TYR A 66 -18.03 22.82 -18.04
N PRO A 67 -19.10 22.38 -17.35
CA PRO A 67 -20.39 23.06 -17.36
C PRO A 67 -20.26 24.53 -16.96
N ASP A 68 -21.30 25.32 -17.23
CA ASP A 68 -21.38 26.67 -16.69
C ASP A 68 -21.32 26.64 -15.15
N PRO A 69 -20.74 27.65 -14.48
CA PRO A 69 -20.48 27.60 -13.04
C PRO A 69 -21.70 27.36 -12.16
N ASP A 70 -22.90 27.72 -12.62
CA ASP A 70 -24.18 27.49 -11.94
C ASP A 70 -24.68 26.04 -12.06
N LYS A 71 -24.08 25.25 -12.94
CA LYS A 71 -24.37 23.82 -13.16
C LYS A 71 -23.33 22.89 -12.54
N ILE A 72 -22.18 23.42 -12.08
CA ILE A 72 -21.15 22.64 -11.39
C ILE A 72 -21.58 22.36 -9.95
N GLN A 73 -21.52 21.09 -9.56
CA GLN A 73 -21.76 20.61 -8.21
C GLN A 73 -20.45 20.17 -7.53
N GLU A 74 -20.50 19.70 -6.28
CA GLU A 74 -19.32 19.15 -5.59
C GLU A 74 -18.87 17.79 -6.17
N ARG A 75 -19.83 16.98 -6.66
CA ARG A 75 -19.57 15.73 -7.38
C ARG A 75 -20.36 15.74 -8.68
N ASN A 76 -19.67 15.87 -9.81
CA ASN A 76 -20.31 15.92 -11.13
C ASN A 76 -20.10 14.61 -11.88
N PRO A 77 -21.12 14.10 -12.58
CA PRO A 77 -20.92 13.01 -13.51
C PRO A 77 -19.91 13.42 -14.59
N TRP A 78 -19.20 12.45 -15.16
CA TRP A 78 -18.20 12.77 -16.19
C TRP A 78 -18.08 11.78 -17.33
N MET A 79 -17.61 12.27 -18.48
CA MET A 79 -17.45 11.49 -19.70
C MET A 79 -16.05 11.62 -20.28
N LEU A 80 -15.38 10.50 -20.50
CA LEU A 80 -14.06 10.43 -21.13
C LEU A 80 -14.19 10.20 -22.65
N HIS A 81 -13.80 11.16 -23.47
CA HIS A 81 -13.77 11.04 -24.92
C HIS A 81 -12.40 10.56 -25.43
N VAL A 82 -12.41 9.51 -26.25
CA VAL A 82 -11.23 9.01 -26.97
C VAL A 82 -11.37 9.28 -28.46
N HIS A 83 -10.40 10.01 -29.05
CA HIS A 83 -10.53 10.44 -30.44
C HIS A 83 -10.27 9.33 -31.47
N GLY A 84 -10.99 9.39 -32.59
CA GLY A 84 -10.71 8.57 -33.77
C GLY A 84 -9.53 9.08 -34.60
N GLY A 85 -9.09 8.25 -35.54
CA GLY A 85 -7.99 8.55 -36.48
C GLY A 85 -7.20 7.33 -36.96
N GLY A 86 -7.82 6.15 -36.96
CA GLY A 86 -7.17 4.90 -37.40
C GLY A 86 -5.94 4.53 -36.58
N TRP A 87 -5.99 4.78 -35.26
CA TRP A 87 -4.93 4.60 -34.24
C TRP A 87 -3.63 5.38 -34.48
N ALA A 88 -3.35 5.84 -35.71
CA ALA A 88 -2.10 6.48 -36.11
C ALA A 88 -2.27 7.98 -36.42
N GLY A 89 -3.39 8.61 -36.07
CA GLY A 89 -3.65 10.02 -36.30
C GLY A 89 -4.86 10.52 -35.52
N GLY A 90 -5.27 11.76 -35.79
CA GLY A 90 -6.30 12.45 -35.02
C GLY A 90 -5.70 13.29 -33.90
N SER A 91 -6.59 13.93 -33.13
CA SER A 91 -6.25 14.68 -31.93
C SER A 91 -7.49 14.81 -31.04
N LYS A 92 -7.28 15.24 -29.80
CA LYS A 92 -8.34 15.48 -28.81
C LYS A 92 -9.40 16.48 -29.27
N TYR A 93 -9.10 17.34 -30.25
CA TYR A 93 -10.03 18.30 -30.85
C TYR A 93 -11.11 17.66 -31.74
N ASN A 94 -11.00 16.36 -32.06
CA ASN A 94 -12.02 15.65 -32.81
C ASN A 94 -13.39 15.61 -32.11
N ILE A 95 -13.44 15.80 -30.79
CA ILE A 95 -14.69 15.97 -30.02
C ILE A 95 -15.52 17.17 -30.52
N LEU A 96 -14.88 18.16 -31.18
CA LEU A 96 -15.54 19.36 -31.71
C LEU A 96 -16.19 19.13 -33.09
N LYS A 97 -16.08 17.92 -33.64
CA LYS A 97 -16.67 17.58 -34.95
C LYS A 97 -18.17 17.32 -34.82
N LYS A 98 -18.89 17.48 -35.93
CA LYS A 98 -20.36 17.35 -36.01
C LYS A 98 -20.96 16.12 -35.30
N PRO A 99 -20.36 14.92 -35.37
CA PRO A 99 -20.93 13.73 -34.71
C PRO A 99 -20.93 13.77 -33.17
N PHE A 100 -20.09 14.61 -32.56
CA PHE A 100 -19.90 14.65 -31.10
C PHE A 100 -20.28 15.99 -30.49
N LEU A 101 -20.16 17.09 -31.24
CA LEU A 101 -20.32 18.45 -30.72
C LEU A 101 -21.69 18.70 -30.07
N GLY A 102 -22.77 18.14 -30.64
CA GLY A 102 -24.11 18.26 -30.07
C GLY A 102 -24.23 17.52 -28.74
N THR A 103 -23.73 16.27 -28.70
CA THR A 103 -23.69 15.45 -27.48
C THR A 103 -22.84 16.13 -26.39
N LEU A 104 -21.65 16.63 -26.73
CA LEU A 104 -20.78 17.36 -25.79
C LEU A 104 -21.52 18.55 -25.15
N ARG A 105 -22.19 19.37 -25.97
CA ARG A 105 -22.97 20.52 -25.46
C ARG A 105 -24.11 20.07 -24.55
N SER A 106 -24.86 19.05 -24.97
CA SER A 106 -25.97 18.50 -24.18
C SER A 106 -25.50 17.95 -22.82
N LEU A 107 -24.35 17.26 -22.78
CA LEU A 107 -23.76 16.75 -21.54
C LEU A 107 -23.34 17.89 -20.61
N LEU A 108 -22.62 18.89 -21.11
CA LEU A 108 -22.24 20.07 -20.32
C LEU A 108 -23.47 20.85 -19.83
N ASP A 109 -24.51 20.95 -20.67
CA ASP A 109 -25.76 21.61 -20.32
C ASP A 109 -26.52 20.91 -19.19
N ASN A 110 -26.25 19.63 -18.96
CA ASN A 110 -26.80 18.79 -17.90
C ASN A 110 -25.81 18.53 -16.75
N GLY A 111 -24.74 19.33 -16.62
CA GLY A 111 -23.81 19.25 -15.49
C GLY A 111 -22.77 18.13 -15.57
N VAL A 112 -22.58 17.51 -16.74
CA VAL A 112 -21.57 16.46 -16.94
C VAL A 112 -20.24 17.10 -17.35
N ILE A 113 -19.17 16.83 -16.61
CA ILE A 113 -17.82 17.29 -16.97
C ILE A 113 -17.27 16.36 -18.07
N CYS A 114 -16.81 16.93 -19.18
CA CYS A 114 -16.35 16.16 -20.33
C CYS A 114 -14.85 16.31 -20.54
N PHE A 115 -14.18 15.19 -20.79
CA PHE A 115 -12.74 15.11 -21.01
C PHE A 115 -12.45 14.61 -22.42
N THR A 116 -11.38 15.07 -23.05
CA THR A 116 -10.87 14.50 -24.32
C THR A 116 -9.36 14.38 -24.27
N ILE A 117 -8.83 13.21 -24.61
CA ILE A 117 -7.43 12.85 -24.38
C ILE A 117 -6.62 12.80 -25.67
N GLU A 118 -5.34 13.13 -25.59
CA GLU A 118 -4.32 12.59 -26.50
C GLU A 118 -3.86 11.22 -25.99
N TYR A 119 -3.49 10.31 -26.88
CA TYR A 119 -2.91 8.99 -26.56
C TYR A 119 -1.76 8.67 -27.52
N ARG A 120 -0.88 7.72 -27.17
CA ARG A 120 0.20 7.29 -28.08
C ARG A 120 -0.39 6.73 -29.38
N LEU A 121 -0.09 7.40 -30.48
CA LEU A 121 -0.49 6.94 -31.80
C LEU A 121 0.31 5.69 -32.19
N ALA A 122 -0.35 4.71 -32.82
CA ALA A 122 0.26 3.48 -33.31
C ALA A 122 1.22 3.76 -34.48
N ARG A 123 2.41 4.26 -34.15
CA ARG A 123 3.52 4.64 -35.02
C ARG A 123 4.84 4.18 -34.39
N GLY A 124 5.78 3.71 -35.21
CA GLY A 124 7.05 3.19 -34.69
C GLY A 124 6.82 1.91 -33.90
N SER A 125 7.21 1.91 -32.63
CA SER A 125 7.05 0.77 -31.72
C SER A 125 5.70 0.73 -30.98
N SER A 126 4.90 1.80 -31.01
CA SER A 126 3.60 1.85 -30.33
C SER A 126 2.49 1.19 -31.16
N THR A 127 1.54 0.57 -30.48
CA THR A 127 0.41 -0.19 -31.06
C THR A 127 -0.94 0.30 -30.51
N ALA A 128 -2.04 -0.34 -30.91
CA ALA A 128 -3.34 -0.01 -30.33
C ALA A 128 -3.46 -0.45 -28.85
N TYR A 129 -2.64 -1.40 -28.38
CA TYR A 129 -2.53 -1.75 -26.97
C TYR A 129 -2.08 -0.55 -26.13
N ASP A 130 -1.04 0.15 -26.58
CA ASP A 130 -0.52 1.35 -25.93
C ASP A 130 -1.57 2.44 -25.82
N ALA A 131 -2.39 2.60 -26.86
CA ALA A 131 -3.49 3.55 -26.87
C ALA A 131 -4.61 3.19 -25.86
N VAL A 132 -4.90 1.90 -25.67
CA VAL A 132 -5.85 1.45 -24.62
C VAL A 132 -5.27 1.68 -23.23
N VAL A 133 -3.98 1.35 -23.04
CA VAL A 133 -3.28 1.63 -21.78
C VAL A 133 -3.34 3.11 -21.43
N ASP A 134 -3.08 3.99 -22.40
CA ASP A 134 -3.13 5.44 -22.19
C ASP A 134 -4.56 5.93 -21.91
N ALA A 135 -5.58 5.37 -22.57
CA ALA A 135 -6.98 5.70 -22.30
C ALA A 135 -7.44 5.23 -20.91
N LYS A 136 -7.03 4.03 -20.47
CA LYS A 136 -7.25 3.56 -19.10
C LYS A 136 -6.51 4.45 -18.10
N ASP A 137 -5.27 4.84 -18.37
CA ASP A 137 -4.51 5.74 -17.52
C ASP A 137 -5.14 7.12 -17.42
N ALA A 138 -5.72 7.66 -18.50
CA ALA A 138 -6.47 8.90 -18.41
C ALA A 138 -7.68 8.78 -17.46
N ALA A 139 -8.42 7.67 -17.51
CA ALA A 139 -9.51 7.42 -16.57
C ALA A 139 -9.00 7.24 -15.13
N ARG A 140 -7.89 6.52 -14.93
CA ARG A 140 -7.23 6.35 -13.63
C ARG A 140 -6.75 7.68 -13.05
N PHE A 141 -6.17 8.53 -13.89
CA PHE A 141 -5.77 9.89 -13.51
C PHE A 141 -6.97 10.72 -13.07
N LEU A 142 -8.09 10.67 -13.80
CA LEU A 142 -9.30 11.41 -13.44
C LEU A 142 -9.90 10.92 -12.13
N LEU A 143 -9.97 9.61 -11.92
CA LEU A 143 -10.43 9.01 -10.67
C LEU A 143 -9.51 9.37 -9.50
N LYS A 144 -8.18 9.28 -9.68
CA LYS A 144 -7.19 9.67 -8.66
C LYS A 144 -7.27 11.16 -8.31
N ASN A 145 -7.68 12.01 -9.25
CA ASN A 145 -7.81 13.46 -9.07
C ASN A 145 -9.27 13.90 -9.01
N ALA A 146 -10.21 13.02 -8.65
CA ALA A 146 -11.64 13.29 -8.74
C ALA A 146 -12.05 14.52 -7.91
N GLU A 147 -11.53 14.67 -6.70
CA GLU A 147 -11.79 15.83 -5.84
C GLU A 147 -11.35 17.16 -6.49
N LYS A 148 -10.13 17.19 -7.04
CA LYS A 148 -9.57 18.37 -7.71
C LYS A 148 -10.45 18.84 -8.89
N TYR A 149 -11.00 17.89 -9.63
CA TYR A 149 -11.81 18.15 -10.82
C TYR A 149 -13.32 18.14 -10.54
N LYS A 150 -13.74 18.05 -9.26
CA LYS A 150 -15.14 17.93 -8.81
C LYS A 150 -15.90 16.78 -9.48
N LEU A 151 -15.27 15.62 -9.61
CA LEU A 151 -15.78 14.45 -10.31
C LEU A 151 -16.43 13.47 -9.35
N ASP A 152 -17.52 12.88 -9.81
CA ASP A 152 -18.16 11.76 -9.15
C ASP A 152 -17.46 10.45 -9.55
N MET A 153 -16.93 9.73 -8.57
CA MET A 153 -16.22 8.46 -8.78
C MET A 153 -17.15 7.29 -9.08
N GLU A 154 -18.47 7.48 -9.08
CA GLU A 154 -19.47 6.46 -9.39
C GLU A 154 -20.37 6.85 -10.58
N ARG A 155 -20.28 8.07 -11.11
CA ARG A 155 -21.09 8.50 -12.27
C ARG A 155 -20.21 8.89 -13.44
N TYR A 156 -19.66 7.91 -14.14
CA TYR A 156 -18.84 8.18 -15.33
C TYR A 156 -18.94 7.15 -16.44
N GLY A 157 -18.69 7.61 -17.66
CA GLY A 157 -18.70 6.79 -18.86
C GLY A 157 -17.58 7.14 -19.83
N ILE A 158 -17.49 6.38 -20.91
CA ILE A 158 -16.48 6.57 -21.96
C ILE A 158 -17.14 6.54 -23.33
N TRP A 159 -16.63 7.37 -24.25
CA TRP A 159 -17.19 7.47 -25.59
C TRP A 159 -16.16 7.88 -26.64
N GLY A 160 -16.44 7.59 -27.89
CA GLY A 160 -15.56 7.92 -29.00
C GLY A 160 -16.06 7.35 -30.31
N GLY A 161 -15.34 7.59 -31.41
CA GLY A 161 -15.72 7.01 -32.70
C GLY A 161 -14.58 6.53 -33.57
N SER A 162 -14.92 5.62 -34.49
CA SER A 162 -13.95 4.91 -35.34
C SER A 162 -12.93 4.18 -34.45
N ALA A 163 -11.62 4.40 -34.64
CA ALA A 163 -10.58 3.91 -33.74
C ALA A 163 -10.82 4.31 -32.26
N GLY A 164 -11.33 5.50 -31.98
CA GLY A 164 -11.64 5.93 -30.61
C GLY A 164 -12.85 5.21 -30.01
N GLY A 165 -13.80 4.79 -30.86
CA GLY A 165 -14.93 3.96 -30.44
C GLY A 165 -14.49 2.54 -30.12
N HIS A 166 -13.56 1.99 -30.91
CA HIS A 166 -12.87 0.73 -30.60
C HIS A 166 -12.11 0.83 -29.26
N LEU A 167 -11.26 1.84 -29.09
CA LEU A 167 -10.50 2.05 -27.86
C LEU A 167 -11.42 2.25 -26.64
N SER A 168 -12.54 2.96 -26.79
CA SER A 168 -13.53 3.13 -25.71
C SER A 168 -14.12 1.79 -25.25
N LEU A 169 -14.46 0.91 -26.20
CA LEU A 169 -14.97 -0.43 -25.89
C LEU A 169 -13.90 -1.29 -25.19
N VAL A 170 -12.68 -1.34 -25.73
CA VAL A 170 -11.61 -2.15 -25.11
C VAL A 170 -11.21 -1.60 -23.73
N THR A 171 -11.17 -0.28 -23.56
CA THR A 171 -10.85 0.38 -22.28
C THR A 171 -11.88 0.02 -21.20
N ALA A 172 -13.16 -0.03 -21.57
CA ALA A 172 -14.25 -0.35 -20.63
C ALA A 172 -14.42 -1.85 -20.36
N LEU A 173 -14.15 -2.71 -21.35
CA LEU A 173 -14.40 -4.15 -21.26
C LEU A 173 -13.16 -4.97 -20.85
N GLY A 174 -11.96 -4.46 -21.13
CA GLY A 174 -10.71 -5.15 -20.82
C GLY A 174 -10.36 -5.11 -19.34
N ASN A 175 -9.84 -6.21 -18.80
CA ASN A 175 -9.42 -6.25 -17.40
C ASN A 175 -8.16 -5.38 -17.20
N ASP A 176 -7.98 -4.80 -16.02
CA ASP A 176 -6.84 -3.91 -15.77
C ASP A 176 -5.49 -4.65 -15.74
N VAL A 177 -5.49 -5.94 -15.39
CA VAL A 177 -4.29 -6.80 -15.41
C VAL A 177 -3.72 -6.97 -16.82
N ASP A 178 -4.59 -6.93 -17.83
CA ASP A 178 -4.22 -7.08 -19.23
C ASP A 178 -3.73 -5.75 -19.84
N PHE A 179 -3.99 -4.61 -19.19
CA PHE A 179 -3.66 -3.27 -19.69
C PHE A 179 -2.99 -2.45 -18.58
N GLN A 180 -1.79 -2.91 -18.21
CA GLN A 180 -0.96 -2.27 -17.21
C GLN A 180 -0.40 -0.96 -17.76
N GLY A 181 -0.67 0.13 -17.04
CA GLY A 181 -0.26 1.47 -17.44
C GLY A 181 0.74 2.10 -16.50
N ASP A 182 0.66 3.41 -16.35
CA ASP A 182 1.57 4.20 -15.53
C ASP A 182 1.61 3.66 -14.08
N PRO A 183 2.79 3.28 -13.55
CA PRO A 183 2.94 2.81 -12.16
C PRO A 183 2.48 3.80 -11.09
N LEU A 184 2.34 5.10 -11.42
CA LEU A 184 1.79 6.14 -10.54
C LEU A 184 0.25 6.15 -10.50
N LEU A 185 -0.39 5.50 -11.47
CA LEU A 185 -1.84 5.38 -11.64
C LEU A 185 -2.33 3.94 -11.40
N LYS A 186 -1.45 3.02 -10.97
CA LYS A 186 -1.76 1.63 -10.57
C LYS A 186 -2.88 1.61 -9.51
N GLY A 187 -3.54 0.49 -9.21
CA GLY A 187 -4.51 0.36 -8.10
C GLY A 187 -5.85 1.11 -8.25
N VAL A 188 -5.98 2.03 -9.20
CA VAL A 188 -7.25 2.59 -9.62
C VAL A 188 -7.80 1.75 -10.76
N SER A 189 -9.02 1.22 -10.59
CA SER A 189 -9.70 0.39 -11.58
C SER A 189 -10.94 1.10 -12.13
N PRO A 190 -10.89 1.67 -13.36
CA PRO A 190 -12.03 2.34 -13.94
C PRO A 190 -13.18 1.37 -14.24
N LYS A 191 -14.31 1.54 -13.53
CA LYS A 191 -15.58 0.85 -13.73
C LYS A 191 -16.61 1.80 -14.36
N PHE A 192 -16.52 1.96 -15.68
CA PHE A 192 -17.44 2.82 -16.42
C PHE A 192 -18.90 2.34 -16.30
N LYS A 193 -19.84 3.27 -16.08
CA LYS A 193 -21.28 2.99 -15.98
C LYS A 193 -21.98 2.86 -17.33
N CYS A 194 -21.40 3.42 -18.40
CA CYS A 194 -21.89 3.26 -19.76
C CYS A 194 -20.80 3.50 -20.82
N VAL A 195 -21.00 2.95 -22.01
CA VAL A 195 -20.14 3.18 -23.18
C VAL A 195 -20.96 3.65 -24.39
N ALA A 196 -20.57 4.76 -25.03
CA ALA A 196 -21.17 5.19 -26.30
C ALA A 196 -20.13 5.14 -27.43
N SER A 197 -20.30 4.21 -28.38
CA SER A 197 -19.32 3.91 -29.41
C SER A 197 -19.86 4.17 -30.82
N TYR A 198 -19.24 5.13 -31.51
CA TYR A 198 -19.68 5.62 -32.81
C TYR A 198 -18.90 4.93 -33.92
N PHE A 199 -19.59 4.22 -34.82
CA PHE A 199 -19.04 3.50 -35.98
C PHE A 199 -17.72 2.75 -35.66
N PRO A 200 -17.70 1.86 -34.63
CA PRO A 200 -16.46 1.25 -34.14
C PRO A 200 -16.00 0.04 -34.95
N PHE A 201 -14.73 -0.30 -34.76
CA PHE A 201 -14.18 -1.61 -35.08
C PHE A 201 -14.36 -2.52 -33.86
N THR A 202 -14.83 -3.76 -34.05
CA THR A 202 -15.32 -4.60 -32.92
C THR A 202 -14.65 -5.97 -32.80
N SER A 203 -13.96 -6.46 -33.83
CA SER A 203 -13.26 -7.75 -33.75
C SER A 203 -12.08 -7.84 -34.72
N CYS A 204 -10.90 -8.17 -34.20
CA CYS A 204 -9.77 -8.61 -35.03
C CYS A 204 -9.96 -10.03 -35.54
N VAL A 205 -10.59 -10.90 -34.74
CA VAL A 205 -10.56 -12.35 -34.94
C VAL A 205 -11.71 -12.88 -35.79
N ASN A 206 -12.79 -12.12 -36.00
CA ASN A 206 -13.84 -12.50 -36.94
C ASN A 206 -13.49 -12.05 -38.39
N PRO A 207 -13.23 -12.97 -39.33
CA PRO A 207 -12.97 -12.61 -40.72
C PRO A 207 -14.20 -12.06 -41.47
N ASP A 208 -15.42 -12.40 -41.03
CA ASP A 208 -16.66 -12.08 -41.76
C ASP A 208 -16.99 -10.59 -41.75
N ILE A 209 -16.42 -9.83 -40.81
CA ILE A 209 -16.60 -8.38 -40.74
C ILE A 209 -15.60 -7.57 -41.58
N ARG A 210 -14.66 -8.25 -42.26
CA ARG A 210 -13.56 -7.63 -43.03
C ARG A 210 -13.91 -7.26 -44.47
N PRO A 211 -14.67 -8.05 -45.25
CA PRO A 211 -14.95 -7.73 -46.66
C PRO A 211 -15.59 -6.34 -46.81
N GLY A 212 -15.09 -5.54 -47.76
CA GLY A 212 -15.58 -4.17 -47.99
C GLY A 212 -15.16 -3.16 -46.92
N SER A 213 -14.27 -3.52 -46.01
CA SER A 213 -13.70 -2.64 -44.98
C SER A 213 -12.24 -2.29 -45.26
N ILE A 214 -11.71 -1.33 -44.51
CA ILE A 214 -10.27 -1.00 -44.51
C ILE A 214 -9.35 -2.14 -44.00
N PHE A 215 -9.91 -3.24 -43.48
CA PHE A 215 -9.19 -4.44 -43.04
C PHE A 215 -9.19 -5.58 -44.07
N GLU A 216 -9.85 -5.42 -45.23
CA GLU A 216 -10.00 -6.48 -46.24
C GLU A 216 -8.65 -7.05 -46.72
N ASP A 217 -7.64 -6.20 -46.88
CA ASP A 217 -6.30 -6.62 -47.34
C ASP A 217 -5.35 -7.04 -46.20
N GLY A 218 -5.83 -7.01 -44.95
CA GLY A 218 -5.09 -7.39 -43.75
C GLY A 218 -3.92 -6.48 -43.36
N LYS A 219 -3.54 -5.48 -44.17
CA LYS A 219 -2.35 -4.64 -43.89
C LYS A 219 -2.53 -3.77 -42.65
N LEU A 220 -3.76 -3.36 -42.37
CA LEU A 220 -4.05 -2.50 -41.23
C LEU A 220 -3.85 -3.22 -39.88
N PHE A 221 -3.82 -4.57 -39.86
CA PHE A 221 -3.45 -5.32 -38.66
C PHE A 221 -2.01 -5.08 -38.23
N VAL A 222 -1.08 -4.87 -39.17
CA VAL A 222 0.32 -4.53 -38.84
C VAL A 222 0.40 -3.23 -38.05
N ARG A 223 -0.47 -2.27 -38.35
CA ARG A 223 -0.57 -1.03 -37.57
C ARG A 223 -1.18 -1.25 -36.19
N LEU A 224 -2.24 -2.04 -36.11
CA LEU A 224 -2.99 -2.25 -34.88
C LEU A 224 -2.19 -3.09 -33.87
N LEU A 225 -1.49 -4.12 -34.34
CA LEU A 225 -0.81 -5.15 -33.54
C LEU A 225 0.71 -5.03 -33.54
N GLY A 226 1.29 -4.16 -34.38
CA GLY A 226 2.74 -4.11 -34.62
C GLY A 226 3.26 -5.22 -35.55
N ALA A 227 2.43 -6.21 -35.91
CA ALA A 227 2.77 -7.33 -36.78
C ALA A 227 1.52 -7.86 -37.51
N PRO A 228 1.66 -8.71 -38.54
CA PRO A 228 0.53 -9.40 -39.15
C PRO A 228 -0.32 -10.18 -38.12
N LEU A 229 -1.64 -10.24 -38.32
CA LEU A 229 -2.57 -10.86 -37.35
C LEU A 229 -2.18 -12.28 -36.93
N HIS A 230 -1.75 -13.11 -37.88
CA HIS A 230 -1.41 -14.51 -37.62
C HIS A 230 -0.16 -14.68 -36.72
N GLU A 231 0.66 -13.63 -36.58
CA GLU A 231 1.83 -13.61 -35.70
C GLU A 231 1.47 -13.10 -34.28
N GLN A 232 0.32 -12.44 -34.11
CA GLN A 232 -0.12 -11.84 -32.84
C GLN A 232 -1.59 -12.21 -32.50
N PRO A 233 -1.95 -13.51 -32.46
CA PRO A 233 -3.34 -13.94 -32.26
C PRO A 233 -3.90 -13.56 -30.87
N GLU A 234 -3.10 -13.66 -29.82
CA GLU A 234 -3.55 -13.33 -28.45
C GLU A 234 -3.77 -11.83 -28.27
N LEU A 235 -2.86 -11.01 -28.78
CA LEU A 235 -3.05 -9.56 -28.79
C LEU A 235 -4.27 -9.15 -29.63
N ALA A 236 -4.53 -9.86 -30.73
CA ALA A 236 -5.72 -9.66 -31.55
C ALA A 236 -7.01 -10.02 -30.79
N ARG A 237 -7.02 -11.09 -29.99
CA ARG A 237 -8.15 -11.42 -29.08
C ARG A 237 -8.33 -10.34 -28.02
N LEU A 238 -7.24 -9.92 -27.37
CA LEU A 238 -7.26 -8.90 -26.33
C LEU A 238 -7.76 -7.53 -26.84
N LEU A 239 -7.51 -7.20 -28.11
CA LEU A 239 -7.98 -5.97 -28.75
C LEU A 239 -9.33 -6.14 -29.49
N SER A 240 -10.04 -7.27 -29.29
CA SER A 240 -11.37 -7.50 -29.88
C SER A 240 -12.47 -7.30 -28.85
N PRO A 241 -13.23 -6.18 -28.87
CA PRO A 241 -14.36 -5.97 -27.97
C PRO A 241 -15.34 -7.14 -27.85
N THR A 242 -15.59 -7.89 -28.93
CA THR A 242 -16.47 -9.07 -28.90
C THR A 242 -15.95 -10.21 -28.01
N GLU A 243 -14.63 -10.35 -27.87
CA GLU A 243 -14.03 -11.37 -27.00
C GLU A 243 -14.08 -10.94 -25.52
N LEU A 244 -14.06 -9.63 -25.27
CA LEU A 244 -14.06 -9.05 -23.92
C LEU A 244 -15.47 -8.89 -23.32
N LEU A 245 -16.50 -8.89 -24.16
CA LEU A 245 -17.89 -8.70 -23.73
C LEU A 245 -18.33 -9.84 -22.80
N LYS A 246 -19.02 -9.48 -21.71
CA LYS A 246 -19.57 -10.39 -20.68
C LYS A 246 -20.97 -9.90 -20.28
N GLU A 247 -21.77 -10.73 -19.62
CA GLU A 247 -23.09 -10.33 -19.10
C GLU A 247 -22.99 -9.12 -18.16
N SER A 248 -21.95 -9.08 -17.31
CA SER A 248 -21.70 -8.00 -16.36
C SER A 248 -21.08 -6.73 -16.98
N SER A 249 -20.93 -6.68 -18.31
CA SER A 249 -20.41 -5.49 -18.99
C SER A 249 -21.36 -4.29 -18.83
N PRO A 250 -20.84 -3.04 -18.77
CA PRO A 250 -21.71 -1.87 -18.65
C PRO A 250 -22.57 -1.70 -19.91
N PRO A 251 -23.75 -1.08 -19.81
CA PRO A 251 -24.60 -0.78 -20.97
C PRO A 251 -23.83 -0.08 -22.10
N ILE A 252 -23.99 -0.58 -23.32
CA ILE A 252 -23.28 -0.09 -24.51
C ILE A 252 -24.27 0.41 -25.56
N LEU A 253 -24.07 1.65 -26.04
CA LEU A 253 -24.74 2.17 -27.22
C LEU A 253 -23.78 2.20 -28.42
N LEU A 254 -24.12 1.47 -29.47
CA LEU A 254 -23.46 1.50 -30.77
C LEU A 254 -24.24 2.42 -31.73
N LEU A 255 -23.57 3.37 -32.38
CA LEU A 255 -24.20 4.23 -33.40
C LEU A 255 -23.49 4.06 -34.74
N HIS A 256 -24.16 3.52 -35.76
CA HIS A 256 -23.47 3.11 -37.00
C HIS A 256 -24.28 3.43 -38.26
N GLY A 257 -23.62 4.03 -39.26
CA GLY A 257 -24.21 4.26 -40.58
C GLY A 257 -24.34 2.98 -41.40
N ASP A 258 -25.47 2.78 -42.07
CA ASP A 258 -25.71 1.56 -42.87
C ASP A 258 -25.00 1.53 -44.23
N GLN A 259 -24.37 2.63 -44.62
CA GLN A 259 -23.56 2.78 -45.84
C GLN A 259 -22.09 3.05 -45.51
N ASP A 260 -21.62 2.69 -44.32
CA ASP A 260 -20.21 2.83 -43.95
C ASP A 260 -19.33 1.91 -44.80
N THR A 261 -18.44 2.50 -45.60
CA THR A 261 -17.49 1.79 -46.46
C THR A 261 -16.08 1.75 -45.88
N THR A 262 -15.88 2.34 -44.69
CA THR A 262 -14.61 2.28 -43.97
C THR A 262 -14.65 1.11 -43.01
N LEU A 263 -15.65 1.07 -42.15
CA LEU A 263 -15.97 -0.04 -41.26
C LEU A 263 -17.43 -0.39 -41.49
N PRO A 264 -17.77 -1.40 -42.31
CA PRO A 264 -19.15 -1.72 -42.60
C PRO A 264 -19.94 -2.03 -41.32
N ILE A 265 -21.24 -1.71 -41.35
CA ILE A 265 -22.16 -1.84 -40.20
C ILE A 265 -22.18 -3.24 -39.58
N ILE A 266 -21.75 -4.26 -40.34
CA ILE A 266 -21.56 -5.62 -39.84
C ILE A 266 -20.67 -5.68 -38.59
N ASN A 267 -19.76 -4.73 -38.38
CA ASN A 267 -18.99 -4.60 -37.13
C ASN A 267 -19.93 -4.47 -35.91
N SER A 268 -20.92 -3.59 -35.98
CA SER A 268 -21.86 -3.37 -34.88
C SER A 268 -22.98 -4.41 -34.83
N ILE A 269 -23.38 -4.96 -35.98
CA ILE A 269 -24.35 -6.07 -36.01
C ILE A 269 -23.75 -7.30 -35.33
N TYR A 270 -22.52 -7.68 -35.69
CA TYR A 270 -21.83 -8.81 -35.09
C TYR A 270 -21.66 -8.65 -33.58
N MET A 271 -21.28 -7.46 -33.10
CA MET A 271 -21.17 -7.22 -31.66
C MET A 271 -22.53 -7.33 -30.94
N LYS A 272 -23.63 -6.92 -31.60
CA LYS A 272 -24.99 -7.09 -31.07
C LYS A 272 -25.41 -8.56 -31.02
N ASP A 273 -25.02 -9.36 -32.01
CA ASP A 273 -25.30 -10.80 -32.03
C ASP A 273 -24.54 -11.51 -30.89
N VAL A 274 -23.25 -11.20 -30.72
CA VAL A 274 -22.44 -11.70 -29.58
C VAL A 274 -23.03 -11.25 -28.24
N ALA A 275 -23.55 -10.02 -28.15
CA ALA A 275 -24.20 -9.54 -26.94
C ALA A 275 -25.46 -10.34 -26.60
N ALA A 276 -26.27 -10.68 -27.60
CA ALA A 276 -27.47 -11.51 -27.40
C ALA A 276 -27.11 -12.93 -26.93
N GLU A 277 -26.03 -13.51 -27.45
CA GLU A 277 -25.51 -14.81 -26.99
C GLU A 277 -25.03 -14.77 -25.53
N LYS A 278 -24.46 -13.63 -25.10
CA LYS A 278 -23.87 -13.45 -23.76
C LYS A 278 -24.79 -12.75 -22.76
N ASN A 279 -26.05 -12.47 -23.12
CA ASN A 279 -26.99 -11.70 -22.33
C ASN A 279 -26.48 -10.31 -21.88
N ALA A 280 -25.63 -9.67 -22.68
CA ALA A 280 -25.05 -8.37 -22.38
C ALA A 280 -25.92 -7.21 -22.92
N ASP A 281 -25.97 -6.08 -22.21
CA ASP A 281 -26.77 -4.91 -22.61
C ASP A 281 -26.06 -4.09 -23.71
N VAL A 282 -26.39 -4.39 -24.97
CA VAL A 282 -25.88 -3.67 -26.14
C VAL A 282 -27.01 -3.22 -27.05
N GLN A 283 -27.10 -1.91 -27.25
CA GLN A 283 -28.06 -1.27 -28.13
C GLN A 283 -27.38 -0.79 -29.42
N LEU A 284 -28.08 -0.87 -30.56
CA LEU A 284 -27.56 -0.40 -31.85
C LEU A 284 -28.55 0.59 -32.47
N LEU A 285 -28.12 1.85 -32.61
CA LEU A 285 -28.76 2.85 -33.45
C LEU A 285 -28.16 2.78 -34.86
N THR A 286 -28.95 2.27 -35.81
CA THR A 286 -28.59 2.31 -37.23
C THR A 286 -28.98 3.65 -37.84
N VAL A 287 -28.02 4.35 -38.44
CA VAL A 287 -28.24 5.59 -39.18
C VAL A 287 -28.36 5.29 -40.66
N LYS A 288 -29.57 5.46 -41.20
CA LYS A 288 -29.88 5.23 -42.61
C LYS A 288 -29.24 6.29 -43.49
N ASN A 289 -28.80 5.87 -44.69
CA ASN A 289 -28.19 6.71 -45.72
C ASN A 289 -26.86 7.35 -45.29
N ALA A 290 -26.20 6.79 -44.28
CA ALA A 290 -25.02 7.38 -43.66
C ALA A 290 -23.80 6.46 -43.81
N GLY A 291 -22.69 7.03 -44.28
CA GLY A 291 -21.37 6.41 -44.27
C GLY A 291 -20.55 6.77 -43.03
N HIS A 292 -19.23 6.51 -43.08
CA HIS A 292 -18.33 6.79 -41.95
C HIS A 292 -18.40 8.26 -41.51
N VAL A 293 -18.44 8.49 -40.19
CA VAL A 293 -18.62 9.83 -39.59
C VAL A 293 -20.00 10.44 -39.93
N PHE A 294 -20.98 9.58 -40.21
CA PHE A 294 -22.35 9.91 -40.65
C PHE A 294 -22.41 10.84 -41.87
N LYS A 295 -21.51 10.65 -42.83
CA LYS A 295 -21.57 11.37 -44.11
C LYS A 295 -22.67 10.78 -44.99
N GLY A 296 -23.58 11.61 -45.46
CA GLY A 296 -24.66 11.17 -46.35
C GLY A 296 -25.58 12.32 -46.71
N GLN A 297 -26.48 12.09 -47.67
CA GLN A 297 -27.62 12.96 -47.93
C GLN A 297 -28.84 12.34 -47.26
N ASP A 298 -29.70 13.17 -46.67
CA ASP A 298 -30.95 12.75 -46.03
C ASP A 298 -30.77 11.59 -45.04
N ILE A 299 -29.76 11.72 -44.17
CA ILE A 299 -29.49 10.73 -43.11
C ILE A 299 -30.65 10.70 -42.10
N SER A 300 -31.00 9.51 -41.62
CA SER A 300 -32.07 9.31 -40.64
C SER A 300 -31.66 8.27 -39.59
N PRO A 301 -31.65 8.61 -38.29
CA PRO A 301 -31.92 9.92 -37.71
C PRO A 301 -30.95 11.02 -38.18
N SER A 302 -31.41 12.28 -38.11
CA SER A 302 -30.61 13.47 -38.39
C SER A 302 -29.45 13.59 -37.40
N MET A 303 -28.45 14.44 -37.70
CA MET A 303 -27.30 14.63 -36.80
C MET A 303 -27.72 15.13 -35.40
N GLU A 304 -28.76 15.94 -35.30
CA GLU A 304 -29.30 16.42 -34.02
C GLU A 304 -29.91 15.26 -33.23
N GLU A 305 -30.80 14.48 -33.85
CA GLU A 305 -31.42 13.30 -33.24
C GLU A 305 -30.40 12.22 -32.83
N ILE A 306 -29.31 12.04 -33.60
CA ILE A 306 -28.19 11.17 -33.22
C ILE A 306 -27.52 11.65 -31.93
N ASN A 307 -27.23 12.96 -31.84
CA ASN A 307 -26.60 13.55 -30.66
C ASN A 307 -27.53 13.49 -29.44
N ASP A 308 -28.83 13.76 -29.63
CA ASP A 308 -29.83 13.70 -28.56
C ASP A 308 -30.01 12.28 -28.04
N HIS A 309 -30.02 11.29 -28.94
CA HIS A 309 -30.13 9.88 -28.56
C HIS A 309 -28.91 9.44 -27.73
N ALA A 310 -27.71 9.81 -28.16
CA ALA A 310 -26.49 9.50 -27.42
C ALA A 310 -26.44 10.21 -26.05
N ALA A 311 -26.76 11.51 -26.01
CA ALA A 311 -26.82 12.27 -24.76
C ALA A 311 -27.86 11.67 -23.80
N THR A 312 -29.04 11.33 -24.29
CA THR A 312 -30.11 10.70 -23.49
C THR A 312 -29.66 9.36 -22.92
N PHE A 313 -29.04 8.51 -23.74
CA PHE A 313 -28.49 7.24 -23.29
C PHE A 313 -27.45 7.46 -22.17
N ILE A 314 -26.47 8.33 -22.39
CA ILE A 314 -25.42 8.63 -21.40
C ILE A 314 -26.05 9.16 -20.11
N LEU A 315 -26.86 10.22 -20.19
CA LEU A 315 -27.49 10.85 -19.03
C LEU A 315 -28.37 9.87 -18.26
N SER A 316 -29.05 8.93 -18.92
CA SER A 316 -29.88 7.94 -18.24
C SER A 316 -29.08 6.95 -17.37
N HIS A 317 -27.83 6.67 -17.75
CA HIS A 317 -26.92 5.77 -17.01
C HIS A 317 -25.99 6.51 -16.04
N LEU A 318 -25.98 7.85 -16.09
CA LEU A 318 -25.24 8.72 -15.17
C LEU A 318 -26.16 9.44 -14.16
N LYS A 319 -27.44 9.07 -14.06
CA LYS A 319 -28.36 9.65 -13.06
C LYS A 319 -27.91 9.31 -11.65
N GLU A 320 -28.21 10.22 -10.72
CA GLU A 320 -28.18 9.89 -9.30
C GLU A 320 -29.20 8.78 -9.05
N THR A 321 -28.70 7.59 -8.74
CA THR A 321 -29.48 6.67 -7.93
C THR A 321 -29.57 7.33 -6.56
N ASN A 322 -30.78 7.57 -6.05
CA ASN A 322 -31.01 8.02 -4.68
C ASN A 322 -30.54 6.92 -3.71
N VAL A 323 -29.23 6.81 -3.52
CA VAL A 323 -28.57 6.08 -2.46
C VAL A 323 -27.66 7.11 -1.80
N PRO A 324 -28.10 7.71 -0.67
CA PRO A 324 -27.32 8.75 -0.01
C PRO A 324 -26.06 8.16 0.61
N LEU A 325 -24.96 8.91 0.56
CA LEU A 325 -23.79 8.66 1.39
C LEU A 325 -23.85 9.52 2.67
N GLN A 326 -23.51 8.87 3.80
CA GLN A 326 -23.14 9.40 5.13
C GLN A 326 -24.28 9.69 6.15
N PRO A 327 -23.97 9.83 7.45
CA PRO A 327 -23.21 8.99 8.38
C PRO A 327 -24.15 8.57 9.53
N GLN A 328 -24.24 7.29 9.92
CA GLN A 328 -25.36 6.91 10.80
C GLN A 328 -25.12 7.27 12.27
N ASN A 329 -25.68 8.41 12.70
CA ASN A 329 -26.14 8.56 14.07
C ASN A 329 -27.60 9.03 14.14
N ARG A 330 -28.42 8.12 14.68
CA ARG A 330 -29.62 8.28 15.52
C ARG A 330 -30.38 9.60 15.43
N ASN A 331 -31.51 9.54 14.73
CA ASN A 331 -32.86 9.87 15.21
C ASN A 331 -33.68 10.44 14.06
N ASP A 332 -34.45 9.57 13.40
CA ASP A 332 -35.88 9.81 13.19
C ASP A 332 -36.51 8.55 12.60
N GLN A 333 -37.15 7.78 13.48
CA GLN A 333 -38.11 6.76 13.10
C GLN A 333 -39.30 7.44 12.41
N LYS A 334 -39.54 7.08 11.14
CA LYS A 334 -40.89 6.73 10.70
C LYS A 334 -40.87 5.41 9.95
N GLU A 335 -41.54 4.46 10.56
CA GLU A 335 -41.75 3.07 10.15
C GLU A 335 -42.22 2.94 8.69
N GLY A 336 -41.55 2.05 7.94
CA GLY A 336 -41.90 1.75 6.55
C GLY A 336 -41.10 0.58 5.96
N SER A 337 -41.34 -0.62 6.52
CA SER A 337 -40.90 -1.97 6.07
C SER A 337 -39.41 -2.20 5.81
N MET A 338 -38.68 -2.63 6.84
CA MET A 338 -37.57 -3.57 6.64
C MET A 338 -38.07 -4.76 5.81
N SER A 339 -37.34 -5.12 4.76
CA SER A 339 -37.32 -6.51 4.30
C SER A 339 -37.05 -7.37 5.52
N LYS A 340 -38.01 -8.18 5.94
CA LYS A 340 -37.93 -8.96 7.20
C LYS A 340 -36.78 -9.99 7.23
N ASN A 341 -35.97 -10.08 6.18
CA ASN A 341 -35.09 -11.22 5.89
C ASN A 341 -33.63 -10.87 5.47
N ALA A 342 -33.05 -9.73 5.86
CA ALA A 342 -31.64 -9.41 5.55
C ALA A 342 -30.74 -9.46 6.79
N TYR A 343 -29.50 -9.96 6.66
CA TYR A 343 -28.48 -9.94 7.74
C TYR A 343 -28.13 -8.50 8.09
N TRP A 344 -28.05 -8.19 9.38
CA TRP A 344 -28.01 -6.81 9.88
C TRP A 344 -26.76 -6.02 9.48
N ASN A 345 -25.63 -6.71 9.25
CA ASN A 345 -24.35 -6.08 8.92
C ASN A 345 -24.13 -5.90 7.40
N ASN A 346 -24.97 -6.52 6.56
CA ASN A 346 -24.79 -6.63 5.10
C ASN A 346 -24.64 -5.30 4.34
N ASP A 347 -25.24 -4.23 4.85
CA ASP A 347 -25.28 -2.91 4.21
C ASP A 347 -24.82 -1.82 5.19
N THR A 348 -23.91 -2.17 6.10
CA THR A 348 -23.35 -1.25 7.09
C THR A 348 -21.87 -0.99 6.79
N PRO A 349 -21.33 0.18 7.19
CA PRO A 349 -19.89 0.43 7.12
C PRO A 349 -19.12 -0.30 8.24
N LEU A 350 -19.77 -1.15 9.04
CA LEU A 350 -19.14 -1.87 10.15
C LEU A 350 -18.44 -3.11 9.59
N VAL A 351 -17.15 -3.23 9.90
CA VAL A 351 -16.37 -4.43 9.57
C VAL A 351 -16.92 -5.62 10.38
N PRO A 352 -17.17 -6.78 9.78
CA PRO A 352 -17.70 -7.92 10.51
C PRO A 352 -16.61 -8.58 11.36
N PHE A 353 -16.88 -8.78 12.65
CA PHE A 353 -16.03 -9.55 13.56
C PHE A 353 -16.17 -11.07 13.41
N ARG A 354 -17.17 -11.52 12.62
CA ARG A 354 -17.44 -12.93 12.36
C ARG A 354 -17.69 -13.16 10.88
N LEU A 355 -17.55 -14.40 10.44
CA LEU A 355 -17.97 -14.79 9.10
C LEU A 355 -19.49 -14.47 8.91
N PRO A 356 -19.86 -13.67 7.89
CA PRO A 356 -21.26 -13.38 7.62
C PRO A 356 -22.02 -14.67 7.27
N PRO A 357 -23.13 -14.97 7.95
CA PRO A 357 -23.90 -16.17 7.65
C PRO A 357 -24.55 -16.07 6.27
N ALA A 358 -25.01 -17.22 5.78
CA ALA A 358 -25.74 -17.29 4.52
C ALA A 358 -27.02 -16.43 4.52
N PRO A 359 -27.51 -16.03 3.33
CA PRO A 359 -28.79 -15.33 3.22
C PRO A 359 -29.93 -16.13 3.88
N ILE A 360 -30.87 -15.44 4.52
CA ILE A 360 -32.01 -16.09 5.20
C ILE A 360 -32.77 -16.98 4.21
N GLY A 361 -32.90 -18.26 4.57
CA GLY A 361 -33.56 -19.29 3.75
C GLY A 361 -32.62 -20.06 2.83
N TYR A 362 -31.33 -19.73 2.77
CA TYR A 362 -30.32 -20.63 2.21
C TYR A 362 -30.30 -21.95 3.01
N GLN A 363 -30.05 -23.05 2.33
CA GLN A 363 -29.99 -24.38 2.94
C GLN A 363 -28.57 -24.91 2.77
N PRO A 364 -27.78 -25.00 3.85
CA PRO A 364 -26.47 -25.63 3.80
C PRO A 364 -26.56 -27.08 3.34
N THR A 365 -25.43 -27.59 2.83
CA THR A 365 -25.28 -29.01 2.54
C THR A 365 -24.40 -29.64 3.60
N TYR A 366 -24.85 -30.75 4.16
CA TYR A 366 -24.13 -31.52 5.16
C TYR A 366 -23.55 -32.78 4.51
N ILE A 367 -22.31 -33.13 4.83
CA ILE A 367 -21.65 -34.33 4.33
C ILE A 367 -21.04 -35.07 5.51
N ASP A 368 -21.53 -36.30 5.70
CA ASP A 368 -20.98 -37.32 6.57
C ASP A 368 -19.89 -38.08 5.77
N LEU A 369 -18.63 -37.80 6.08
CA LEU A 369 -17.43 -38.34 5.43
C LEU A 369 -17.09 -39.73 5.96
N ASP A 370 -17.18 -39.95 7.26
CA ASP A 370 -16.70 -41.17 7.92
C ASP A 370 -17.80 -42.25 8.13
N GLN A 371 -19.07 -41.87 7.92
CA GLN A 371 -20.29 -42.68 8.02
C GLN A 371 -20.68 -43.09 9.43
N ASP A 372 -20.40 -42.28 10.45
CA ASP A 372 -20.77 -42.53 11.84
C ASP A 372 -22.19 -42.08 12.22
N GLY A 373 -22.78 -41.16 11.47
CA GLY A 373 -24.15 -40.68 11.63
C GLY A 373 -24.27 -39.16 11.79
N ASP A 374 -23.14 -38.47 11.93
CA ASP A 374 -22.97 -37.03 12.07
C ASP A 374 -22.46 -36.44 10.75
N PRO A 375 -22.68 -35.16 10.47
CA PRO A 375 -22.04 -34.49 9.36
C PRO A 375 -20.66 -33.90 9.73
N ASP A 376 -19.57 -34.41 9.18
CA ASP A 376 -18.23 -33.79 9.36
C ASP A 376 -18.03 -32.48 8.58
N ILE A 377 -18.90 -32.19 7.60
CA ILE A 377 -18.73 -31.05 6.70
C ILE A 377 -20.04 -30.29 6.56
N LEU A 378 -19.98 -28.97 6.75
CA LEU A 378 -21.04 -28.02 6.38
C LEU A 378 -20.56 -27.13 5.22
N ARG A 379 -21.22 -27.25 4.06
CA ARG A 379 -21.04 -26.34 2.93
C ARG A 379 -22.13 -25.30 2.87
N THR A 380 -21.71 -24.04 2.85
CA THR A 380 -22.59 -22.88 2.83
C THR A 380 -22.03 -21.77 1.93
N ILE A 381 -22.68 -20.62 1.95
CA ILE A 381 -22.20 -19.41 1.30
C ILE A 381 -22.26 -18.24 2.28
N THR A 382 -21.41 -17.24 2.10
CA THR A 382 -21.62 -15.94 2.75
C THR A 382 -22.76 -15.18 2.09
N ILE A 383 -23.19 -14.10 2.72
CA ILE A 383 -24.20 -13.20 2.14
C ILE A 383 -23.80 -12.59 0.78
N HIS A 384 -22.50 -12.53 0.47
CA HIS A 384 -21.96 -12.10 -0.82
C HIS A 384 -21.72 -13.26 -1.81
N ASN A 385 -22.37 -14.40 -1.55
CA ASN A 385 -22.31 -15.60 -2.39
C ASN A 385 -20.88 -16.12 -2.59
N THR A 386 -20.05 -16.04 -1.53
CA THR A 386 -18.73 -16.69 -1.50
C THR A 386 -18.88 -18.07 -0.88
N PRO A 387 -18.49 -19.16 -1.55
CA PRO A 387 -18.60 -20.50 -0.99
C PRO A 387 -17.69 -20.68 0.24
N VAL A 388 -18.24 -21.34 1.25
CA VAL A 388 -17.56 -21.68 2.50
C VAL A 388 -17.79 -23.15 2.82
N GLN A 389 -16.76 -23.81 3.32
CA GLN A 389 -16.81 -25.16 3.86
C GLN A 389 -16.28 -25.15 5.28
N TRP A 390 -17.10 -25.52 6.24
CA TRP A 390 -16.68 -25.87 7.60
C TRP A 390 -16.37 -27.35 7.65
N ILE A 391 -15.29 -27.69 8.36
CA ILE A 391 -14.89 -29.04 8.75
C ILE A 391 -15.04 -29.06 10.27
N ASP A 392 -15.86 -30.01 10.73
CA ASP A 392 -16.13 -30.28 12.12
C ASP A 392 -15.09 -31.25 12.65
N ASP A 393 -14.17 -30.80 13.48
CA ASP A 393 -13.02 -31.60 13.91
C ASP A 393 -13.17 -32.22 15.31
N ASP A 394 -14.19 -31.83 16.07
CA ASP A 394 -14.55 -32.40 17.37
C ASP A 394 -15.88 -33.18 17.40
N ASP A 395 -16.53 -33.36 16.24
CA ASP A 395 -17.73 -34.20 16.03
C ASP A 395 -18.96 -33.62 16.75
N ASP A 396 -19.08 -32.29 16.67
CA ASP A 396 -20.09 -31.47 17.31
C ASP A 396 -21.21 -31.06 16.35
N LEU A 397 -20.95 -30.99 15.05
CA LEU A 397 -21.82 -30.39 14.03
C LEU A 397 -23.11 -31.19 13.84
N LYS A 398 -24.25 -30.49 13.80
CA LYS A 398 -25.58 -31.11 13.67
C LYS A 398 -26.30 -30.65 12.42
N VAL A 399 -27.10 -31.56 11.85
CA VAL A 399 -28.02 -31.21 10.76
C VAL A 399 -29.01 -30.14 11.24
N GLY A 400 -28.90 -28.95 10.65
CA GLY A 400 -29.67 -27.76 11.02
C GLY A 400 -28.78 -26.54 11.30
N ASP A 401 -27.50 -26.77 11.63
CA ASP A 401 -26.54 -25.71 11.88
C ASP A 401 -26.21 -24.95 10.59
N ILE A 402 -25.91 -23.66 10.69
CA ILE A 402 -25.72 -22.79 9.52
C ILE A 402 -24.26 -22.38 9.30
N GLU A 403 -23.42 -22.72 10.25
CA GLU A 403 -21.97 -22.52 10.35
C GLU A 403 -21.41 -23.55 11.34
N GLY A 404 -20.09 -23.78 11.29
CA GLY A 404 -19.35 -24.40 12.39
C GLY A 404 -19.05 -23.38 13.49
N ASP A 405 -18.23 -23.77 14.46
CA ASP A 405 -17.83 -22.95 15.59
C ASP A 405 -16.34 -22.60 15.54
N THR A 406 -15.75 -22.27 16.69
CA THR A 406 -14.35 -21.85 16.78
C THR A 406 -13.62 -22.63 17.86
N ASP A 407 -14.13 -23.82 18.21
CA ASP A 407 -13.58 -24.72 19.21
C ASP A 407 -13.30 -26.06 18.55
N SER A 408 -12.11 -26.19 17.94
CA SER A 408 -11.74 -27.36 17.13
C SER A 408 -12.53 -27.49 15.84
N ASP A 409 -12.65 -26.39 15.10
CA ASP A 409 -13.29 -26.33 13.79
C ASP A 409 -12.38 -25.67 12.76
N CYS A 410 -12.45 -26.14 11.51
CA CYS A 410 -11.72 -25.55 10.39
C CYS A 410 -12.64 -24.98 9.31
N VAL A 411 -12.47 -23.69 9.00
CA VAL A 411 -13.15 -23.03 7.89
C VAL A 411 -12.24 -22.90 6.67
N MET A 412 -12.76 -23.33 5.51
CA MET A 412 -12.15 -23.15 4.21
C MET A 412 -13.02 -22.23 3.34
N VAL A 413 -12.44 -21.16 2.80
CA VAL A 413 -13.15 -20.18 1.97
C VAL A 413 -12.65 -20.25 0.54
N ASP A 414 -13.55 -20.54 -0.39
CA ASP A 414 -13.29 -20.48 -1.84
C ASP A 414 -13.39 -19.01 -2.29
N VAL A 415 -12.30 -18.27 -2.09
CA VAL A 415 -12.22 -16.82 -2.33
C VAL A 415 -12.30 -16.53 -3.82
N ASN A 416 -11.64 -17.38 -4.64
CA ASN A 416 -11.56 -17.21 -6.08
C ASN A 416 -12.81 -17.73 -6.84
N LYS A 417 -13.69 -18.48 -6.15
CA LYS A 417 -14.95 -19.07 -6.61
C LYS A 417 -14.78 -20.10 -7.72
N ASP A 418 -13.70 -20.89 -7.68
CA ASP A 418 -13.42 -21.94 -8.66
C ASP A 418 -14.08 -23.30 -8.33
N GLY A 419 -14.72 -23.39 -7.16
CA GLY A 419 -15.43 -24.58 -6.69
C GLY A 419 -14.55 -25.57 -5.91
N LYS A 420 -13.30 -25.21 -5.62
CA LYS A 420 -12.42 -25.92 -4.69
C LYS A 420 -12.18 -25.03 -3.49
N TYR A 421 -12.13 -25.65 -2.31
CA TYR A 421 -11.98 -24.93 -1.05
C TYR A 421 -10.55 -25.08 -0.58
N GLY A 422 -9.93 -24.00 -0.09
CA GLY A 422 -8.56 -24.01 0.43
C GLY A 422 -7.50 -24.47 -0.59
N ASP A 423 -7.75 -24.30 -1.89
CA ASP A 423 -6.77 -24.52 -2.96
C ASP A 423 -6.00 -23.20 -3.23
N TYR A 424 -5.31 -23.11 -4.37
CA TYR A 424 -4.58 -21.91 -4.78
C TYR A 424 -5.46 -20.65 -4.84
N GLY A 425 -5.10 -19.60 -4.10
CA GLY A 425 -5.84 -18.34 -4.03
C GLY A 425 -6.95 -18.31 -2.98
N ASP A 426 -7.04 -19.35 -2.14
CA ASP A 426 -8.02 -19.48 -1.07
C ASP A 426 -7.41 -19.33 0.33
N LEU A 427 -8.30 -19.25 1.32
CA LEU A 427 -8.00 -19.11 2.74
C LEU A 427 -8.54 -20.32 3.51
N ALA A 428 -7.74 -20.82 4.46
CA ALA A 428 -8.19 -21.73 5.51
C ALA A 428 -7.81 -21.18 6.89
N VAL A 429 -8.69 -21.36 7.87
CA VAL A 429 -8.46 -21.02 9.28
C VAL A 429 -8.90 -22.20 10.11
N ASP A 430 -8.08 -22.63 11.05
CA ASP A 430 -8.33 -23.78 11.91
C ASP A 430 -8.13 -23.32 13.36
N TRP A 431 -9.16 -23.49 14.17
CA TRP A 431 -9.13 -23.21 15.60
C TRP A 431 -8.93 -24.52 16.33
N ILE A 432 -8.03 -24.57 17.32
CA ILE A 432 -7.66 -25.81 17.98
C ILE A 432 -7.81 -25.61 19.48
N ASP A 433 -8.71 -26.39 20.08
CA ASP A 433 -8.80 -26.56 21.53
C ASP A 433 -7.88 -27.72 21.94
N THR A 434 -6.80 -27.40 22.63
CA THR A 434 -5.75 -28.37 22.98
C THR A 434 -6.04 -29.09 24.28
N ASP A 435 -6.94 -28.55 25.12
CA ASP A 435 -7.24 -29.06 26.46
C ASP A 435 -8.66 -29.63 26.63
N GLY A 436 -9.57 -29.30 25.72
CA GLY A 436 -10.94 -29.78 25.62
C GLY A 436 -11.94 -29.02 26.50
N ASP A 437 -11.70 -27.73 26.78
CA ASP A 437 -12.60 -26.89 27.58
C ASP A 437 -13.71 -26.19 26.77
N GLY A 438 -13.72 -26.36 25.44
CA GLY A 438 -14.66 -25.73 24.51
C GLY A 438 -14.25 -24.33 24.09
N LYS A 439 -12.95 -24.03 24.14
CA LYS A 439 -12.35 -22.78 23.65
C LYS A 439 -11.06 -23.10 22.91
N ALA A 440 -10.82 -22.43 21.80
CA ALA A 440 -9.54 -22.56 21.13
C ALA A 440 -8.41 -21.95 21.97
N ASP A 441 -7.28 -22.67 22.01
CA ASP A 441 -5.99 -22.21 22.54
C ASP A 441 -5.07 -21.74 21.40
N MET A 442 -5.37 -22.17 20.18
CA MET A 442 -4.57 -21.88 19.00
C MET A 442 -5.44 -21.56 17.80
N GLN A 443 -4.97 -20.64 16.97
CA GLN A 443 -5.52 -20.41 15.64
C GLN A 443 -4.39 -20.51 14.62
N VAL A 444 -4.60 -21.28 13.55
CA VAL A 444 -3.72 -21.29 12.38
C VAL A 444 -4.45 -20.75 11.16
N LEU A 445 -3.82 -19.76 10.52
CA LEU A 445 -4.28 -19.15 9.27
C LEU A 445 -3.35 -19.56 8.13
N VAL A 446 -3.94 -20.09 7.05
CA VAL A 446 -3.24 -20.48 5.82
C VAL A 446 -3.87 -19.77 4.62
N GLU A 447 -3.11 -18.85 4.02
CA GLU A 447 -3.46 -18.20 2.77
C GLU A 447 -2.59 -18.77 1.63
N ASN A 448 -3.22 -19.42 0.66
CA ASN A 448 -2.54 -20.11 -0.42
C ASN A 448 -2.33 -19.19 -1.63
N SER A 449 -1.14 -19.23 -2.22
CA SER A 449 -0.81 -18.43 -3.39
C SER A 449 -1.69 -18.76 -4.60
N GLU A 450 -1.88 -17.82 -5.52
CA GLU A 450 -2.42 -18.16 -6.85
C GLU A 450 -1.46 -19.08 -7.63
N ARG A 451 -2.00 -19.92 -8.53
CA ARG A 451 -1.28 -20.99 -9.25
C ARG A 451 -0.10 -20.53 -10.12
N GLU A 452 -0.12 -19.29 -10.58
CA GLU A 452 0.89 -18.72 -11.50
C GLU A 452 2.03 -17.99 -10.76
N VAL A 453 1.97 -17.90 -9.43
CA VAL A 453 2.96 -17.17 -8.63
C VAL A 453 4.15 -18.08 -8.30
N SER A 454 5.18 -18.06 -9.14
CA SER A 454 6.49 -18.71 -8.90
C SER A 454 7.34 -18.05 -7.80
N LYS A 455 6.73 -17.21 -6.95
CA LYS A 455 7.42 -16.41 -5.93
C LYS A 455 6.88 -16.73 -4.55
N MET A 456 7.79 -17.11 -3.67
CA MET A 456 7.56 -17.45 -2.27
C MET A 456 7.37 -16.25 -1.34
N SER A 457 7.31 -15.04 -1.91
CA SER A 457 7.07 -13.79 -1.18
C SER A 457 6.28 -12.86 -2.10
N GLY A 458 5.05 -12.58 -1.72
CA GLY A 458 4.11 -11.75 -2.47
C GLY A 458 2.85 -11.49 -1.66
N PRO A 459 2.04 -10.49 -2.03
CA PRO A 459 0.77 -10.24 -1.35
C PRO A 459 -0.14 -11.47 -1.49
N GLY A 460 -0.76 -11.88 -0.37
CA GLY A 460 -1.73 -12.96 -0.32
C GLY A 460 -1.15 -14.37 -0.06
N GLN A 461 -0.07 -14.48 0.72
CA GLN A 461 0.53 -15.77 1.12
C GLN A 461 0.97 -15.68 2.59
N HIS A 462 0.28 -16.38 3.48
CA HIS A 462 0.54 -16.37 4.91
C HIS A 462 0.41 -17.77 5.49
N TYR A 463 1.31 -18.11 6.40
CA TYR A 463 1.16 -19.21 7.32
C TYR A 463 1.47 -18.70 8.72
N MET A 464 0.43 -18.59 9.54
CA MET A 464 0.47 -17.93 10.83
C MET A 464 -0.18 -18.78 11.90
N TRP A 465 0.49 -18.87 13.05
CA TRP A 465 -0.04 -19.44 14.28
C TRP A 465 -0.15 -18.33 15.30
N VAL A 466 -1.29 -18.22 15.96
CA VAL A 466 -1.46 -17.42 17.19
C VAL A 466 -1.78 -18.40 18.30
N LEU A 467 -1.08 -18.27 19.42
CA LEU A 467 -1.33 -19.04 20.63
C LEU A 467 -1.89 -18.08 21.69
N ASP A 468 -3.05 -18.44 22.22
CA ASP A 468 -3.75 -17.70 23.28
C ASP A 468 -3.09 -18.04 24.63
N THR A 469 -1.96 -17.38 24.92
CA THR A 469 -1.14 -17.70 26.10
C THR A 469 -1.65 -17.09 27.41
N ASP A 470 -2.52 -16.09 27.35
CA ASP A 470 -3.18 -15.48 28.50
C ASP A 470 -4.66 -15.88 28.68
N ASN A 471 -5.22 -16.66 27.74
CA ASN A 471 -6.57 -17.24 27.76
C ASN A 471 -7.67 -16.18 27.63
N ASP A 472 -7.43 -15.16 26.82
CA ASP A 472 -8.37 -14.08 26.55
C ASP A 472 -9.29 -14.35 25.33
N ASN A 473 -9.00 -15.42 24.58
CA ASN A 473 -9.66 -15.87 23.36
C ASN A 473 -9.60 -14.88 22.19
N VAL A 474 -8.55 -14.06 22.12
CA VAL A 474 -8.26 -13.15 21.01
C VAL A 474 -7.24 -13.80 20.07
N PHE A 475 -7.51 -13.70 18.76
CA PHE A 475 -6.67 -14.27 17.70
C PHE A 475 -6.50 -13.29 16.54
N ASN A 476 -5.98 -13.74 15.40
CA ASN A 476 -5.90 -12.90 14.21
C ASN A 476 -7.28 -12.38 13.80
N TYR A 477 -7.33 -11.09 13.46
CA TYR A 477 -8.50 -10.53 12.84
C TYR A 477 -8.49 -10.67 11.31
N ILE A 478 -9.50 -11.36 10.81
CA ILE A 478 -9.79 -11.52 9.39
C ILE A 478 -11.01 -10.66 9.06
N ASP A 479 -10.86 -9.75 8.11
CA ASP A 479 -12.01 -9.05 7.54
C ASP A 479 -12.79 -10.03 6.67
N TRP A 480 -13.81 -10.65 7.25
CA TRP A 480 -14.62 -11.68 6.61
C TRP A 480 -15.46 -11.20 5.40
N ASN A 481 -15.50 -9.89 5.11
CA ASN A 481 -16.08 -9.41 3.85
C ASN A 481 -15.08 -9.47 2.70
N THR A 482 -13.78 -9.33 2.98
CA THR A 482 -12.71 -9.36 1.98
C THR A 482 -11.81 -10.58 2.05
N PHE A 483 -11.96 -11.39 3.12
CA PHE A 483 -11.13 -12.54 3.50
C PHE A 483 -9.65 -12.20 3.64
N LYS A 484 -9.36 -10.95 4.00
CA LYS A 484 -8.00 -10.47 4.20
C LYS A 484 -7.69 -10.41 5.68
N LEU A 485 -6.50 -10.90 6.03
CA LEU A 485 -5.90 -10.67 7.33
C LEU A 485 -5.65 -9.16 7.54
N ARG A 486 -6.14 -8.62 8.65
CA ARG A 486 -6.08 -7.20 9.01
C ARG A 486 -5.16 -6.92 10.20
N ALA A 487 -4.41 -7.91 10.64
CA ALA A 487 -3.35 -7.85 11.65
C ALA A 487 -2.46 -6.60 11.57
N TRP A 488 -2.13 -6.17 10.34
CA TRP A 488 -1.12 -5.14 10.08
C TRP A 488 -1.69 -3.72 9.92
N LEU A 489 -2.99 -3.52 10.08
CA LEU A 489 -3.64 -2.26 9.73
C LEU A 489 -3.90 -1.38 10.95
N HIS A 490 -3.39 -0.16 10.86
CA HIS A 490 -3.64 0.89 11.84
C HIS A 490 -4.81 1.78 11.36
N GLU A 491 -6.04 1.47 11.80
CA GLU A 491 -7.27 2.20 11.43
C GLU A 491 -7.94 2.81 12.67
N GLY A 492 -8.39 4.07 12.59
CA GLY A 492 -9.13 4.74 13.66
C GLY A 492 -8.25 5.45 14.70
N SER A 493 -8.65 5.41 15.98
CA SER A 493 -7.99 6.09 17.11
C SER A 493 -6.87 5.25 17.72
N SER A 494 -6.18 4.48 16.88
CA SER A 494 -5.19 3.46 17.25
C SER A 494 -5.88 2.27 17.92
N ASN A 495 -5.76 1.11 17.27
CA ASN A 495 -6.05 -0.21 17.82
C ASN A 495 -5.62 -1.15 16.71
N PHE A 496 -4.59 -1.95 16.95
CA PHE A 496 -4.38 -3.09 16.07
C PHE A 496 -5.53 -4.07 16.26
N MET A 497 -5.82 -4.82 15.20
CA MET A 497 -6.92 -5.80 15.23
C MET A 497 -6.40 -7.20 15.59
N GLU A 498 -5.10 -7.37 15.83
CA GLU A 498 -4.52 -8.61 16.36
C GLU A 498 -4.11 -8.40 17.81
N ASP A 499 -3.92 -9.51 18.52
CA ASP A 499 -3.61 -9.57 19.92
C ASP A 499 -2.14 -9.18 20.23
N TYR A 500 -1.86 -7.87 20.28
CA TYR A 500 -0.53 -7.33 20.62
C TYR A 500 -0.44 -6.74 22.04
N ASN A 501 -1.46 -6.96 22.85
CA ASN A 501 -1.51 -6.48 24.23
C ASN A 501 -1.45 -7.69 25.16
N GLY A 502 -1.02 -7.51 26.40
CA GLY A 502 -0.98 -8.60 27.37
C GLY A 502 0.11 -9.63 27.08
N GLN A 503 -0.23 -10.91 27.22
CA GLN A 503 0.71 -12.01 27.01
C GLN A 503 0.27 -12.90 25.85
N SER A 504 0.76 -12.55 24.66
CA SER A 504 0.44 -13.25 23.41
C SER A 504 1.68 -13.83 22.72
N THR A 505 1.45 -14.82 21.85
CA THR A 505 2.50 -15.43 21.00
C THR A 505 2.01 -15.62 19.58
N PHE A 506 2.80 -15.21 18.60
CA PHE A 506 2.54 -15.59 17.21
C PHE A 506 3.80 -16.04 16.45
N LEU A 507 3.59 -16.96 15.51
CA LEU A 507 4.59 -17.45 14.58
C LEU A 507 4.14 -17.09 13.17
N LYS A 508 5.03 -16.53 12.34
CA LYS A 508 4.61 -15.99 11.03
C LYS A 508 5.62 -16.15 9.90
N ILE A 509 5.11 -16.59 8.76
CA ILE A 509 5.86 -16.61 7.49
C ILE A 509 5.01 -16.15 6.31
N HIS A 510 5.63 -15.38 5.42
CA HIS A 510 4.99 -14.88 4.19
C HIS A 510 5.13 -15.88 3.04
N ALA A 511 4.73 -17.13 3.27
CA ALA A 511 4.80 -18.20 2.28
C ALA A 511 3.68 -19.23 2.53
N SER A 512 3.18 -19.84 1.45
CA SER A 512 2.25 -20.97 1.57
C SER A 512 2.97 -22.25 2.01
N THR A 513 2.29 -23.10 2.77
CA THR A 513 2.84 -24.26 3.47
C THR A 513 3.49 -25.30 2.54
N TYR A 514 2.97 -25.48 1.32
CA TYR A 514 3.56 -26.41 0.33
C TYR A 514 4.93 -25.97 -0.20
N PHE A 515 5.37 -24.74 0.08
CA PHE A 515 6.75 -24.34 -0.17
C PHE A 515 7.70 -24.66 0.99
N MET A 516 7.19 -25.06 2.16
CA MET A 516 7.98 -25.33 3.36
C MET A 516 8.40 -26.79 3.44
N ASP A 517 9.64 -27.04 3.85
CA ASP A 517 10.13 -28.39 4.11
C ASP A 517 9.60 -28.97 5.42
N ASP A 518 9.54 -28.11 6.46
CA ASP A 518 9.07 -28.45 7.80
C ASP A 518 8.07 -27.38 8.26
N VAL A 519 6.81 -27.76 8.32
CA VAL A 519 5.70 -26.87 8.71
C VAL A 519 5.63 -26.65 10.23
N ARG A 520 6.47 -27.31 11.04
CA ARG A 520 6.60 -27.06 12.49
C ARG A 520 7.43 -25.82 12.80
N LEU A 521 8.19 -25.34 11.82
CA LEU A 521 9.10 -24.20 11.94
C LEU A 521 8.50 -22.95 11.31
N ASN A 522 8.97 -21.80 11.76
CA ASN A 522 8.55 -20.51 11.22
C ASN A 522 9.75 -19.57 11.02
N TRP A 523 9.60 -18.49 10.25
CA TRP A 523 10.69 -17.52 10.03
C TRP A 523 10.72 -16.49 11.15
N GLU A 524 9.57 -15.88 11.45
CA GLU A 524 9.35 -15.13 12.68
C GLU A 524 8.87 -16.15 13.72
N ASN A 525 9.81 -16.63 14.54
CA ASN A 525 9.67 -17.86 15.31
C ASN A 525 10.29 -17.80 16.71
N PRO A 526 9.58 -17.21 17.68
CA PRO A 526 8.30 -16.49 17.56
C PRO A 526 8.43 -14.96 17.61
N PHE A 527 7.29 -14.28 17.59
CA PHE A 527 7.07 -12.98 18.21
C PHE A 527 6.29 -13.18 19.52
N LEU A 528 6.80 -12.64 20.62
CA LEU A 528 6.26 -12.80 21.98
C LEU A 528 5.98 -11.43 22.57
N PHE A 529 4.81 -11.26 23.19
CA PHE A 529 4.50 -10.13 24.06
C PHE A 529 4.40 -10.62 25.50
N PHE A 530 4.78 -9.78 26.43
CA PHE A 530 4.82 -10.11 27.84
C PHE A 530 4.02 -9.08 28.61
N ASP A 531 3.28 -9.55 29.59
CA ASP A 531 2.66 -8.77 30.64
C ASP A 531 3.15 -9.34 31.98
N GLN A 532 4.30 -8.84 32.44
CA GLN A 532 4.97 -9.36 33.64
C GLN A 532 4.30 -8.84 34.92
N ASP A 533 3.57 -7.72 34.86
CA ASP A 533 2.91 -7.13 36.01
C ASP A 533 1.38 -7.32 36.07
N ASP A 534 0.80 -8.01 35.07
CA ASP A 534 -0.59 -8.46 34.97
C ASP A 534 -1.59 -7.28 34.95
N ASP A 535 -1.23 -6.23 34.21
CA ASP A 535 -2.05 -5.03 34.04
C ASP A 535 -2.77 -4.93 32.69
N GLY A 536 -2.51 -5.89 31.78
CA GLY A 536 -3.07 -6.00 30.45
C GLY A 536 -2.32 -5.19 29.38
N LEU A 537 -1.17 -4.59 29.72
CA LEU A 537 -0.31 -3.83 28.82
C LEU A 537 0.93 -4.66 28.44
N SER A 538 1.47 -4.39 27.26
CA SER A 538 2.64 -5.11 26.76
C SER A 538 3.93 -4.49 27.29
N ASP A 539 4.45 -5.01 28.40
CA ASP A 539 5.68 -4.60 29.07
C ASP A 539 6.93 -4.70 28.18
N MET A 540 6.99 -5.75 27.37
CA MET A 540 8.12 -6.07 26.51
C MET A 540 7.69 -6.97 25.38
N ALA A 541 8.45 -6.93 24.29
CA ALA A 541 8.29 -7.90 23.20
C ALA A 541 9.62 -8.48 22.74
N VAL A 542 9.57 -9.74 22.28
CA VAL A 542 10.72 -10.46 21.76
C VAL A 542 10.41 -11.04 20.39
N ARG A 543 11.18 -10.65 19.38
CA ARG A 543 11.10 -11.19 18.02
C ARG A 543 12.34 -12.03 17.71
N VAL A 544 12.13 -13.28 17.35
CA VAL A 544 13.19 -14.24 17.02
C VAL A 544 13.11 -14.58 15.53
N LEU A 545 14.23 -14.47 14.81
CA LEU A 545 14.31 -14.81 13.39
C LEU A 545 15.24 -16.01 13.12
N ASP A 546 14.67 -17.06 12.52
CA ASP A 546 15.45 -18.18 12.01
C ASP A 546 16.14 -17.83 10.68
N ARG A 547 17.23 -18.53 10.40
CA ARG A 547 18.00 -18.43 9.16
C ARG A 547 17.47 -19.38 8.09
N TYR A 548 17.70 -18.98 6.84
CA TYR A 548 17.51 -19.84 5.69
C TYR A 548 18.76 -20.67 5.39
N LYS A 549 18.56 -21.94 5.04
CA LYS A 549 19.61 -22.83 4.56
C LYS A 549 20.09 -22.37 3.18
N GLY A 550 21.39 -22.11 3.04
CA GLY A 550 22.01 -21.66 1.79
C GLY A 550 22.45 -20.20 1.76
N GLY A 551 22.19 -19.43 2.84
CA GLY A 551 22.79 -18.11 3.05
C GLY A 551 22.22 -16.97 2.20
N SER A 552 21.09 -17.18 1.51
CA SER A 552 20.33 -16.08 0.92
C SER A 552 19.30 -15.57 1.92
N ASP A 553 19.24 -14.25 2.14
CA ASP A 553 18.20 -13.57 2.96
C ASP A 553 16.79 -13.70 2.37
N LYS A 554 16.69 -14.35 1.21
CA LYS A 554 15.44 -14.62 0.51
C LYS A 554 15.40 -16.08 0.13
N PRO A 555 14.26 -16.72 0.35
CA PRO A 555 14.18 -18.14 0.13
C PRO A 555 13.98 -18.43 -1.38
N THR A 556 14.50 -19.56 -1.87
CA THR A 556 14.69 -19.83 -3.31
C THR A 556 13.51 -20.60 -3.92
N GLY A 557 13.46 -20.72 -5.25
CA GLY A 557 12.43 -21.51 -5.94
C GLY A 557 12.50 -23.03 -5.69
N GLU A 558 13.40 -23.50 -4.82
CA GLU A 558 13.52 -24.89 -4.38
C GLU A 558 12.84 -25.15 -3.02
N GLY A 559 12.07 -24.18 -2.50
CA GLY A 559 11.38 -24.26 -1.21
C GLY A 559 12.03 -23.42 -0.12
N LEU A 560 11.35 -23.37 1.02
CA LEU A 560 11.64 -22.58 2.21
C LEU A 560 12.26 -23.49 3.27
N HIS A 561 13.58 -23.34 3.43
CA HIS A 561 14.40 -24.22 4.26
C HIS A 561 14.89 -23.47 5.51
N LEU A 562 14.13 -23.56 6.59
CA LEU A 562 14.50 -23.00 7.89
C LEU A 562 15.51 -23.90 8.59
N THR A 563 16.42 -23.33 9.37
CA THR A 563 17.55 -24.08 9.95
C THR A 563 17.29 -24.57 11.37
N GLY A 564 16.25 -24.07 12.05
CA GLY A 564 16.08 -24.28 13.48
C GLY A 564 17.10 -23.50 14.31
N ASN A 565 17.64 -22.40 13.76
CA ASN A 565 18.69 -21.61 14.41
C ASN A 565 18.40 -20.11 14.29
N ALA A 566 18.02 -19.51 15.41
CA ALA A 566 17.81 -18.08 15.54
C ALA A 566 19.13 -17.34 15.33
N GLY A 567 19.22 -16.54 14.27
CA GLY A 567 20.41 -15.75 13.94
C GLY A 567 20.27 -14.26 14.23
N LEU A 568 19.05 -13.82 14.51
CA LEU A 568 18.72 -12.48 14.92
C LEU A 568 17.64 -12.55 15.98
N VAL A 569 17.85 -11.85 17.09
CA VAL A 569 16.83 -11.64 18.13
C VAL A 569 16.71 -10.16 18.39
N ALA A 570 15.47 -9.69 18.50
CA ALA A 570 15.17 -8.35 18.92
C ALA A 570 14.38 -8.38 20.23
N VAL A 571 14.79 -7.55 21.20
CA VAL A 571 14.13 -7.43 22.50
C VAL A 571 13.81 -5.97 22.72
N THR A 572 12.56 -5.65 23.03
CA THR A 572 12.08 -4.28 23.21
C THR A 572 11.31 -4.13 24.52
N TYR A 573 11.31 -2.94 25.10
CA TYR A 573 10.80 -2.68 26.45
C TYR A 573 10.01 -1.37 26.52
N ASP A 574 8.84 -1.42 27.16
CA ASP A 574 8.02 -0.26 27.51
C ASP A 574 8.39 0.20 28.94
N MET A 575 9.38 1.08 29.04
CA MET A 575 9.85 1.62 30.30
C MET A 575 8.95 2.72 30.86
N ASP A 576 7.86 3.07 30.19
CA ASP A 576 6.92 4.14 30.48
C ASP A 576 5.58 3.60 31.05
N ASN A 577 5.26 2.35 30.72
CA ASN A 577 4.01 1.62 30.97
C ASN A 577 2.79 2.35 30.40
N ASP A 578 2.86 2.68 29.12
CA ASP A 578 1.76 3.28 28.35
C ASP A 578 1.48 2.58 27.01
N ASN A 579 2.11 1.42 26.75
CA ASN A 579 1.84 0.54 25.62
C ASN A 579 0.48 -0.19 25.75
N ALA A 580 -0.58 0.56 25.49
CA ALA A 580 -1.98 0.16 25.65
C ALA A 580 -2.73 0.03 24.32
N PRO A 581 -3.94 -0.56 24.29
CA PRO A 581 -4.80 -0.47 23.11
C PRO A 581 -5.06 1.00 22.75
N GLY A 582 -4.60 1.43 21.58
CA GLY A 582 -4.56 2.85 21.21
C GLY A 582 -3.18 3.49 21.20
N ASN A 583 -2.18 2.75 21.65
CA ASN A 583 -0.79 3.15 21.77
C ASN A 583 0.10 1.89 21.66
N GLU A 584 -0.32 0.92 20.85
CA GLU A 584 0.40 -0.33 20.73
C GLU A 584 1.73 -0.15 20.02
N PHE A 585 2.72 -0.95 20.45
CA PHE A 585 4.12 -0.90 20.01
C PHE A 585 4.89 0.33 20.51
N ASP A 586 4.34 1.07 21.47
CA ASP A 586 5.03 2.19 22.12
C ASP A 586 6.10 1.66 23.09
N PHE A 587 7.26 1.30 22.55
CA PHE A 587 8.37 0.76 23.31
C PHE A 587 9.54 1.74 23.33
N ASP A 588 9.91 2.23 24.51
CA ASP A 588 11.00 3.21 24.69
C ASP A 588 12.37 2.78 24.15
N MET A 589 12.67 1.48 24.14
CA MET A 589 13.99 1.01 23.73
C MET A 589 14.04 -0.43 23.22
N SER A 590 15.00 -0.68 22.33
CA SER A 590 15.17 -1.95 21.63
C SER A 590 16.63 -2.39 21.53
N PHE A 591 16.87 -3.71 21.60
CA PHE A 591 18.14 -4.38 21.33
C PHE A 591 18.04 -5.33 20.15
N ARG A 592 18.99 -5.29 19.21
CA ARG A 592 19.12 -6.27 18.12
C ARG A 592 20.39 -7.06 18.25
N PHE A 593 20.24 -8.32 18.60
CA PHE A 593 21.33 -9.28 18.59
C PHE A 593 21.45 -9.87 17.18
N THR A 594 22.63 -9.75 16.55
CA THR A 594 22.91 -10.39 15.26
C THR A 594 24.21 -11.18 15.35
N GLY A 595 24.20 -12.41 14.86
CA GLY A 595 25.38 -13.27 14.87
C GLY A 595 24.99 -14.71 14.61
N LYS A 596 25.86 -15.67 14.95
CA LYS A 596 25.53 -17.10 14.82
C LYS A 596 24.26 -17.49 15.59
N GLY A 597 23.99 -16.82 16.70
CA GLY A 597 22.83 -16.98 17.56
C GLY A 597 22.75 -18.36 18.19
N PHE A 598 21.55 -18.94 18.26
CA PHE A 598 21.32 -20.21 18.95
C PHE A 598 20.40 -21.16 18.17
N ASN A 599 20.67 -22.46 18.25
CA ASN A 599 19.71 -23.47 17.81
C ASN A 599 18.49 -23.46 18.74
N TYR A 600 17.29 -23.76 18.27
CA TYR A 600 16.10 -23.85 19.14
C TYR A 600 15.29 -25.14 18.90
N MET A 601 15.87 -26.12 18.20
CA MET A 601 15.18 -27.38 17.86
C MET A 601 14.85 -28.24 19.08
N ASP A 602 15.42 -27.91 20.25
CA ASP A 602 15.11 -28.51 21.55
C ASP A 602 13.90 -27.87 22.24
N GLN A 603 13.40 -26.74 21.73
CA GLN A 603 12.22 -26.02 22.25
C GLN A 603 10.95 -26.59 21.59
N VAL A 604 10.58 -27.80 22.00
CA VAL A 604 9.44 -28.56 21.44
C VAL A 604 8.18 -28.33 22.28
N HIS A 605 7.13 -27.85 21.64
CA HIS A 605 5.83 -27.60 22.24
C HIS A 605 4.81 -28.56 21.66
N GLU A 606 4.52 -29.65 22.38
CA GLU A 606 3.52 -30.64 21.98
C GLU A 606 2.11 -30.18 22.36
N PHE A 607 1.14 -30.41 21.48
CA PHE A 607 -0.27 -30.10 21.70
C PHE A 607 -1.18 -31.15 21.09
N LYS A 608 -2.42 -31.22 21.56
CA LYS A 608 -3.44 -32.08 20.94
C LYS A 608 -4.11 -31.32 19.80
N ASN A 609 -4.38 -32.04 18.72
CA ASN A 609 -5.07 -31.52 17.55
C ASN A 609 -6.06 -32.58 17.08
N SER A 610 -7.30 -32.46 17.57
CA SER A 610 -8.43 -33.27 17.10
C SER A 610 -8.74 -32.86 15.66
N ARG A 611 -8.86 -33.84 14.76
CA ARG A 611 -9.23 -33.58 13.37
C ARG A 611 -9.87 -34.78 12.69
N VAL A 612 -10.75 -34.50 11.74
CA VAL A 612 -11.28 -35.48 10.79
C VAL A 612 -10.25 -35.77 9.72
N VAL A 613 -9.64 -36.96 9.80
CA VAL A 613 -8.52 -37.36 8.93
C VAL A 613 -8.94 -37.42 7.46
N GLU A 614 -10.20 -37.75 7.19
CA GLU A 614 -10.81 -37.82 5.86
C GLU A 614 -10.81 -36.44 5.16
N ALA A 615 -10.94 -35.36 5.95
CA ALA A 615 -10.95 -33.98 5.47
C ALA A 615 -9.56 -33.51 4.98
N ASP A 616 -8.47 -34.19 5.34
CA ASP A 616 -7.10 -33.92 4.86
C ASP A 616 -7.01 -33.87 3.32
N SER A 617 -7.92 -34.56 2.63
CA SER A 617 -7.98 -34.62 1.17
C SER A 617 -8.42 -33.33 0.49
N PHE A 618 -9.02 -32.39 1.23
CA PHE A 618 -9.43 -31.08 0.70
C PHE A 618 -8.27 -30.08 0.63
N PHE A 619 -7.19 -30.30 1.38
CA PHE A 619 -6.07 -29.36 1.46
C PHE A 619 -5.01 -29.65 0.42
N ILE A 620 -4.52 -28.59 -0.22
CA ILE A 620 -3.33 -28.67 -1.09
C ILE A 620 -2.10 -29.21 -0.35
N ASP A 621 -1.94 -28.82 0.91
CA ASP A 621 -0.92 -29.33 1.83
C ASP A 621 -1.57 -29.61 3.18
N SER A 622 -1.90 -30.86 3.47
CA SER A 622 -2.45 -31.25 4.77
C SER A 622 -1.40 -31.42 5.87
N ARG A 623 -0.10 -31.17 5.60
CA ARG A 623 0.94 -31.34 6.63
C ARG A 623 0.72 -30.43 7.83
N TRP A 624 0.27 -29.19 7.62
CA TRP A 624 0.07 -28.23 8.70
C TRP A 624 -1.10 -28.64 9.62
N ARG A 625 -2.16 -29.28 9.10
CA ARG A 625 -3.23 -29.87 9.94
C ARG A 625 -2.76 -31.07 10.76
N LYS A 626 -1.71 -31.75 10.30
CA LYS A 626 -1.21 -32.99 10.92
C LYS A 626 -0.23 -32.75 12.05
N ILE A 627 0.24 -31.52 12.23
CA ILE A 627 1.23 -31.26 13.27
C ILE A 627 0.56 -31.32 14.65
N THR A 628 1.29 -31.88 15.59
CA THR A 628 0.95 -31.98 17.02
C THR A 628 2.07 -31.40 17.88
N GLU A 629 3.00 -30.69 17.23
CA GLU A 629 4.11 -30.01 17.89
C GLU A 629 4.55 -28.81 17.05
N LEU A 630 4.93 -27.73 17.72
CA LEU A 630 5.61 -26.57 17.15
C LEU A 630 7.00 -26.42 17.80
N LEU A 631 7.93 -25.81 17.07
CA LEU A 631 9.32 -25.64 17.50
C LEU A 631 9.64 -24.16 17.59
N TYR A 632 9.68 -23.60 18.80
CA TYR A 632 9.90 -22.16 19.00
C TYR A 632 10.40 -21.84 20.43
N PRO A 633 11.30 -20.85 20.62
CA PRO A 633 11.61 -20.31 21.94
C PRO A 633 10.38 -19.68 22.60
N ASP A 634 9.96 -20.11 23.79
CA ASP A 634 8.80 -19.55 24.50
C ASP A 634 9.17 -18.38 25.45
N HIS A 635 8.17 -17.78 26.10
CA HIS A 635 8.37 -16.71 27.09
C HIS A 635 9.33 -17.10 28.23
N ASN A 636 9.36 -18.38 28.62
CA ASN A 636 10.16 -18.84 29.75
C ASN A 636 11.65 -18.96 29.40
N ASN A 637 11.96 -19.27 28.16
CA ASN A 637 13.32 -19.62 27.75
C ASN A 637 13.97 -18.59 26.82
N VAL A 638 13.21 -17.73 26.14
CA VAL A 638 13.76 -16.88 25.06
C VAL A 638 14.88 -15.93 25.52
N LEU A 639 14.78 -15.35 26.72
CA LEU A 639 15.82 -14.46 27.24
C LEU A 639 17.08 -15.24 27.62
N ASP A 640 16.95 -16.38 28.31
CA ASP A 640 18.08 -17.26 28.64
C ASP A 640 18.77 -17.78 27.36
N LEU A 641 17.98 -18.18 26.36
CA LEU A 641 18.51 -18.59 25.06
C LEU A 641 19.29 -17.44 24.38
N THR A 642 18.80 -16.21 24.51
CA THR A 642 19.43 -15.02 23.92
C THR A 642 20.71 -14.64 24.64
N TYR A 643 20.70 -14.52 25.96
CA TYR A 643 21.86 -14.05 26.73
C TYR A 643 22.89 -15.14 27.03
N ASP A 644 22.48 -16.38 27.30
CA ASP A 644 23.39 -17.45 27.77
C ASP A 644 23.84 -18.40 26.66
N ARG A 645 22.97 -18.69 25.68
CA ARG A 645 23.26 -19.64 24.58
C ARG A 645 23.63 -18.93 23.27
N GLY A 646 23.20 -17.68 23.10
CA GLY A 646 23.43 -16.91 21.89
C GLY A 646 24.91 -16.64 21.64
N GLU A 647 25.37 -16.91 20.42
CA GLU A 647 26.68 -16.49 19.93
C GLU A 647 26.52 -15.27 19.01
N TRP A 648 26.70 -14.08 19.56
CA TRP A 648 26.48 -12.81 18.86
C TRP A 648 27.78 -12.19 18.34
N ASP A 649 27.68 -11.54 17.19
CA ASP A 649 28.80 -10.84 16.54
C ASP A 649 28.66 -9.32 16.68
N GLU A 650 27.42 -8.81 16.73
CA GLU A 650 27.11 -7.39 16.91
C GLU A 650 25.79 -7.21 17.68
N ILE A 651 25.66 -6.06 18.33
CA ILE A 651 24.41 -5.61 18.95
C ILE A 651 24.11 -4.15 18.66
N TYR A 652 22.87 -3.89 18.24
CA TYR A 652 22.37 -2.54 17.99
C TYR A 652 21.41 -2.17 19.12
N PHE A 653 21.51 -0.95 19.60
CA PHE A 653 20.63 -0.36 20.60
C PHE A 653 19.91 0.81 19.97
N VAL A 654 18.60 0.87 20.17
CA VAL A 654 17.76 1.98 19.75
C VAL A 654 16.96 2.46 20.96
N TYR A 655 16.80 3.77 21.06
CA TYR A 655 15.98 4.43 22.07
C TYR A 655 15.06 5.43 21.35
N ASP A 656 13.76 5.36 21.62
CA ASP A 656 12.76 6.31 21.14
C ASP A 656 12.93 7.63 21.91
N GLU A 657 13.37 8.68 21.20
CA GLU A 657 13.68 9.96 21.81
C GLU A 657 12.60 11.02 21.61
N ASP A 658 11.50 10.73 20.93
CA ASP A 658 10.37 11.63 20.72
C ASP A 658 8.98 11.07 21.04
N ASP A 659 8.91 9.83 21.52
CA ASP A 659 7.73 9.19 22.12
C ASP A 659 6.61 9.02 21.09
N ASP A 660 6.97 8.48 19.93
CA ASP A 660 6.10 8.47 18.75
C ASP A 660 5.83 7.09 18.14
N CYS A 661 6.28 6.03 18.82
CA CYS A 661 6.14 4.61 18.50
C CYS A 661 4.70 4.05 18.54
N GLU A 662 3.67 4.85 18.21
CA GLU A 662 2.25 4.42 18.20
C GLU A 662 1.88 3.49 17.01
N ARG A 663 2.84 2.89 16.27
CA ARG A 663 2.57 2.19 14.99
C ARG A 663 3.42 0.94 14.74
N TRP A 664 3.22 0.30 13.57
CA TRP A 664 3.82 -0.97 13.15
C TRP A 664 5.34 -0.86 12.86
N GLU A 665 6.09 -0.28 13.79
CA GLU A 665 7.53 -0.27 13.80
C GLU A 665 8.02 -1.60 14.39
N ARG A 666 8.21 -2.58 13.49
CA ARG A 666 8.90 -3.80 13.90
C ARG A 666 10.27 -3.43 14.41
N VAL A 667 10.51 -3.56 15.72
CA VAL A 667 11.84 -3.64 16.35
C VAL A 667 12.88 -2.85 15.56
N GLU A 668 12.78 -1.53 15.74
CA GLU A 668 13.44 -0.51 14.96
C GLU A 668 14.93 -0.67 15.08
N PHE A 669 15.58 -0.99 13.97
CA PHE A 669 17.04 -1.00 13.97
C PHE A 669 17.56 -0.35 12.71
N TYR A 670 18.27 0.74 12.96
CA TYR A 670 19.02 1.46 11.98
C TYR A 670 20.23 0.65 11.57
N ASP A 671 20.60 0.78 10.31
CA ASP A 671 21.88 0.27 9.87
C ASP A 671 22.97 1.29 10.27
N PRO A 672 24.16 0.82 10.73
CA PRO A 672 25.30 1.68 11.06
C PRO A 672 25.94 2.29 9.79
N LEU A 673 25.20 3.16 9.11
CA LEU A 673 25.54 3.73 7.81
C LEU A 673 25.59 5.27 7.87
N ASP A 674 25.43 5.92 6.72
CA ASP A 674 25.61 7.38 6.61
C ASP A 674 24.49 8.13 7.36
N PRO A 675 24.82 8.98 8.37
CA PRO A 675 23.81 9.66 9.18
C PRO A 675 22.91 10.61 8.38
N PHE A 676 23.38 11.10 7.23
CA PHE A 676 22.71 12.15 6.45
C PHE A 676 21.99 11.64 5.20
N LYS A 677 22.19 10.37 4.83
CA LYS A 677 21.39 9.77 3.76
C LYS A 677 20.07 9.32 4.34
N THR A 678 19.03 9.50 3.53
CA THR A 678 17.67 9.11 3.89
C THR A 678 17.03 8.27 2.80
N GLY A 679 16.15 7.37 3.20
CA GLY A 679 15.32 6.54 2.36
C GLY A 679 15.84 5.11 2.16
N LEU A 680 14.89 4.22 1.91
CA LEU A 680 15.09 2.81 1.64
C LEU A 680 16.20 2.55 0.61
N ASN A 681 17.13 1.66 0.95
CA ASN A 681 18.25 1.24 0.10
C ASN A 681 19.16 2.40 -0.37
N ASN A 682 19.18 3.52 0.36
CA ASN A 682 20.02 4.67 0.04
C ASN A 682 21.33 4.70 0.84
N GLY A 683 21.55 3.71 1.72
CA GLY A 683 22.75 3.58 2.53
C GLY A 683 22.87 4.62 3.65
N GLY A 684 21.74 5.01 4.24
CA GLY A 684 21.66 5.80 5.47
C GLY A 684 21.23 4.97 6.68
N LEU A 685 21.00 5.60 7.83
CA LEU A 685 20.52 4.94 9.06
C LEU A 685 19.23 4.13 8.83
N ASP A 686 18.33 4.73 8.06
CA ASP A 686 17.03 4.26 7.58
C ASP A 686 17.12 3.42 6.29
N ASN A 687 18.27 2.80 6.03
CA ASN A 687 18.45 2.00 4.81
C ASN A 687 17.49 0.79 4.78
N ASN A 688 17.16 0.23 5.95
CA ASN A 688 16.04 -0.68 6.12
C ASN A 688 14.71 0.09 6.05
N GLN A 689 13.78 -0.38 5.22
CA GLN A 689 12.48 0.27 5.05
C GLN A 689 11.64 0.33 6.33
N GLN A 690 11.87 -0.55 7.31
CA GLN A 690 11.07 -0.61 8.53
C GLN A 690 11.65 0.23 9.67
N ALA A 691 12.76 0.94 9.44
CA ALA A 691 13.37 1.79 10.45
C ALA A 691 12.70 3.17 10.50
N ASP A 692 12.38 3.65 11.71
CA ASP A 692 12.21 5.07 11.95
C ASP A 692 13.50 5.69 12.48
N ALA A 693 14.38 6.12 11.59
CA ALA A 693 15.64 6.75 12.03
C ALA A 693 15.48 8.25 12.31
N ILE A 694 14.25 8.77 12.33
CA ILE A 694 13.93 10.16 12.60
C ILE A 694 13.26 10.18 13.96
N GLY A 695 13.66 11.08 14.85
CA GLY A 695 13.14 11.05 16.22
C GLY A 695 14.09 10.28 17.12
N ASP A 696 14.54 9.11 16.67
CA ASP A 696 15.25 8.15 17.50
C ASP A 696 16.77 8.18 17.49
N ARG A 697 17.36 7.59 18.54
CA ARG A 697 18.80 7.41 18.69
C ARG A 697 19.19 5.95 18.55
N GLY A 698 20.12 5.67 17.63
CA GLY A 698 20.75 4.36 17.46
C GLY A 698 22.22 4.35 17.86
N GLU A 699 22.66 3.24 18.44
CA GLU A 699 24.04 2.99 18.87
C GLU A 699 24.44 1.56 18.52
N TRP A 700 25.69 1.37 18.10
CA TRP A 700 26.12 0.10 17.52
C TRP A 700 27.42 -0.37 18.17
N ASP A 701 27.36 -1.55 18.78
CA ASP A 701 28.50 -2.37 19.22
C ASP A 701 28.72 -3.46 18.16
N LEU A 702 29.66 -3.18 17.26
CA LEU A 702 29.92 -3.94 16.04
C LEU A 702 30.83 -5.15 16.27
N ASP A 703 31.31 -5.34 17.49
CA ASP A 703 32.12 -6.49 17.89
C ASP A 703 31.61 -7.23 19.14
N TYR A 704 30.44 -6.83 19.64
CA TYR A 704 29.77 -7.37 20.82
C TYR A 704 30.61 -7.27 22.10
N SER A 705 31.58 -6.35 22.17
CA SER A 705 32.45 -6.18 23.33
C SER A 705 31.70 -5.74 24.59
N GLY A 706 30.58 -5.06 24.40
CA GLY A 706 29.69 -4.55 25.44
C GLY A 706 28.84 -5.61 26.13
N ASN A 707 28.65 -6.78 25.51
CA ASN A 707 27.76 -7.84 25.96
C ASN A 707 26.35 -7.32 26.29
N ALA A 708 25.81 -6.45 25.44
CA ALA A 708 24.48 -5.86 25.57
C ALA A 708 24.22 -5.05 26.86
N ASN A 709 25.27 -4.57 27.53
CA ASN A 709 25.12 -3.77 28.74
C ASN A 709 24.88 -2.30 28.43
N LEU A 710 24.29 -1.56 29.36
CA LEU A 710 24.01 -0.12 29.22
C LEU A 710 24.79 0.70 30.24
N TYR A 711 24.79 2.02 30.08
CA TYR A 711 25.19 2.98 31.12
C TYR A 711 24.38 4.28 31.00
N ILE A 712 24.24 5.02 32.10
CA ILE A 712 23.69 6.38 32.06
C ILE A 712 24.83 7.37 31.87
N SER A 713 24.82 8.09 30.76
CA SER A 713 25.85 9.08 30.44
C SER A 713 25.79 10.29 31.37
N LYS A 714 26.97 10.87 31.67
CA LYS A 714 27.06 12.12 32.43
C LYS A 714 26.60 13.34 31.61
N PHE A 715 26.80 13.34 30.29
CA PHE A 715 26.71 14.53 29.45
C PHE A 715 25.29 14.90 29.00
N ASP A 716 24.43 13.93 28.77
CA ASP A 716 23.01 14.12 28.48
C ASP A 716 22.10 13.54 29.57
N GLY A 717 22.63 12.63 30.40
CA GLY A 717 21.86 11.93 31.42
C GLY A 717 21.03 10.77 30.89
N ARG A 718 21.25 10.34 29.65
CA ARG A 718 20.45 9.32 28.96
C ARG A 718 21.13 7.95 28.99
N LEU A 719 20.41 6.90 28.61
CA LEU A 719 20.96 5.56 28.44
C LEU A 719 21.80 5.46 27.17
N HIS A 720 22.94 4.80 27.24
CA HIS A 720 23.85 4.52 26.13
C HIS A 720 24.28 3.06 26.19
N LEU A 721 24.55 2.46 25.03
CA LEU A 721 25.06 1.11 24.86
C LEU A 721 26.54 1.06 25.23
N TYR A 722 26.88 0.30 26.27
CA TYR A 722 28.26 0.03 26.62
C TYR A 722 28.91 -0.80 25.52
N GLY A 723 30.13 -0.44 25.10
CA GLY A 723 30.86 -1.11 24.02
C GLY A 723 30.54 -0.59 22.61
N ALA A 724 29.59 0.34 22.46
CA ALA A 724 29.30 0.93 21.16
C ALA A 724 30.49 1.72 20.62
N GLU A 725 30.91 1.46 19.38
CA GLU A 725 31.97 2.25 18.75
C GLU A 725 31.47 3.65 18.38
N TRP A 726 30.18 3.75 18.02
CA TRP A 726 29.55 5.03 17.69
C TRP A 726 28.02 4.96 17.77
N GLY A 727 27.40 6.13 17.74
CA GLY A 727 25.95 6.31 17.76
C GLY A 727 25.49 7.54 16.98
N CYS A 728 24.20 7.64 16.69
CA CYS A 728 23.61 8.78 16.00
C CYS A 728 22.17 9.01 16.44
N TRP A 729 21.78 10.28 16.56
CA TRP A 729 20.43 10.73 16.84
C TRP A 729 20.02 11.79 15.82
N ARG A 730 18.98 11.51 15.03
CA ARG A 730 18.40 12.48 14.09
C ARG A 730 17.15 13.07 14.75
N ILE A 731 17.17 14.36 14.99
CA ILE A 731 16.23 14.99 15.89
C ILE A 731 14.91 15.32 15.17
N ASP A 732 13.80 14.78 15.66
CA ASP A 732 12.45 15.30 15.43
C ASP A 732 11.76 15.64 16.77
N GLN A 733 11.98 16.85 17.26
CA GLN A 733 11.45 17.26 18.56
C GLN A 733 9.91 17.30 18.66
N LEU A 734 9.22 17.20 17.52
CA LEU A 734 7.79 17.38 17.44
C LEU A 734 7.06 16.09 17.09
N ALA A 735 7.77 14.96 16.96
CA ALA A 735 7.20 13.70 16.47
C ALA A 735 6.35 13.94 15.22
N TYR A 736 6.83 14.81 14.32
CA TYR A 736 6.04 15.24 13.15
C TYR A 736 6.35 14.38 11.93
N SER A 737 7.62 14.04 11.77
CA SER A 737 8.16 13.30 10.65
C SER A 737 8.43 11.91 11.13
N TYR A 738 7.97 10.98 10.33
CA TYR A 738 8.11 9.58 10.63
C TYR A 738 8.65 8.90 9.38
N GLN A 739 9.52 7.92 9.54
CA GLN A 739 10.15 7.20 8.45
C GLN A 739 9.74 5.72 8.39
N GLY A 740 9.81 5.12 7.21
CA GLY A 740 9.55 3.69 7.06
C GLY A 740 8.08 3.22 7.04
N TRP A 741 7.82 2.02 7.58
CA TRP A 741 6.53 1.31 7.54
C TRP A 741 5.69 1.56 8.81
N GLY A 742 5.22 2.78 8.99
CA GLY A 742 4.16 3.14 9.93
C GLY A 742 3.40 4.33 9.34
N GLY A 743 2.28 4.75 9.91
CA GLY A 743 1.58 5.98 9.52
C GLY A 743 0.09 5.82 9.24
N LEU A 744 -0.64 6.94 9.22
CA LEU A 744 -1.96 6.92 8.60
C LEU A 744 -1.73 6.80 7.11
N TYR A 745 -2.04 5.64 6.56
CA TYR A 745 -1.94 5.41 5.13
C TYR A 745 -3.21 5.85 4.45
N ASN A 746 -3.06 6.53 3.31
CA ASN A 746 -4.19 6.79 2.46
C ASN A 746 -4.59 5.47 1.76
N GLU A 747 -5.55 4.77 2.37
CA GLU A 747 -6.16 3.52 1.88
C GLU A 747 -6.75 3.63 0.46
N TYR A 748 -7.00 4.86 -0.02
CA TYR A 748 -7.48 5.14 -1.37
C TYR A 748 -6.36 5.37 -2.38
N THR A 749 -5.09 5.23 -1.96
CA THR A 749 -3.92 5.31 -2.84
C THR A 749 -3.34 3.93 -3.15
N PRO A 750 -2.81 3.71 -4.37
CA PRO A 750 -2.36 2.41 -4.85
C PRO A 750 -1.13 1.82 -4.14
N ARG A 751 -0.48 2.61 -3.31
CA ARG A 751 0.81 2.31 -2.69
C ARG A 751 0.79 2.41 -1.18
N TRP A 752 -0.37 2.61 -0.55
CA TRP A 752 -0.42 2.95 0.88
C TRP A 752 0.51 4.15 1.12
N GLU A 753 0.23 5.28 0.48
CA GLU A 753 1.04 6.49 0.71
C GLU A 753 0.72 7.04 2.11
N ARG A 754 1.76 7.24 2.94
CA ARG A 754 1.62 7.89 4.25
C ARG A 754 0.99 9.28 4.06
N LEU A 755 0.01 9.62 4.91
CA LEU A 755 -0.60 10.95 4.96
C LEU A 755 0.39 11.96 5.54
N GLN A 756 1.23 11.52 6.48
CA GLN A 756 2.36 12.28 7.00
C GLN A 756 3.45 12.43 5.92
N LYS A 757 4.10 13.59 5.87
CA LYS A 757 5.21 13.85 4.95
C LYS A 757 6.47 14.12 5.75
N GLU A 758 7.54 13.43 5.39
CA GLU A 758 8.88 13.67 5.91
C GLU A 758 9.26 15.15 5.70
N PHE A 759 9.68 15.81 6.77
CA PHE A 759 10.28 17.14 6.71
C PHE A 759 11.80 17.01 6.54
N HIS A 760 12.42 17.94 5.83
CA HIS A 760 13.88 18.08 5.80
C HIS A 760 14.21 19.57 5.74
N PRO A 761 15.25 20.04 6.45
CA PRO A 761 16.33 19.27 7.09
C PRO A 761 16.11 18.90 8.58
N PHE A 762 16.89 17.94 9.10
CA PHE A 762 16.91 17.52 10.53
C PHE A 762 18.24 17.85 11.18
N GLY A 763 18.20 18.32 12.43
CA GLY A 763 19.40 18.34 13.27
C GLY A 763 19.90 16.92 13.53
N THR A 764 21.21 16.73 13.62
CA THR A 764 21.83 15.41 13.79
C THR A 764 22.94 15.46 14.82
N PHE A 765 22.88 14.58 15.81
CA PHE A 765 23.93 14.38 16.81
C PHE A 765 24.63 13.05 16.52
N LYS A 766 25.95 13.05 16.58
CA LYS A 766 26.76 11.85 16.43
C LYS A 766 27.65 11.66 17.65
N TYR A 767 27.72 10.42 18.13
CA TYR A 767 28.54 10.00 19.24
C TYR A 767 29.63 9.03 18.75
N GLU A 768 30.80 9.04 19.38
CA GLU A 768 31.92 8.14 19.05
C GLU A 768 32.74 7.82 20.31
N ASP A 769 33.12 6.56 20.51
CA ASP A 769 34.14 6.15 21.48
C ASP A 769 35.51 6.27 20.83
N THR A 770 36.23 7.35 21.11
CA THR A 770 37.52 7.62 20.47
C THR A 770 38.71 6.98 21.17
N ASP A 771 38.53 6.40 22.36
CA ASP A 771 39.61 5.78 23.12
C ASP A 771 39.42 4.26 23.37
N ASN A 772 38.31 3.69 22.91
CA ASN A 772 37.92 2.28 22.96
C ASN A 772 37.85 1.75 24.40
N ASN A 773 37.31 2.55 25.31
CA ASN A 773 37.07 2.15 26.70
C ASN A 773 35.64 1.61 26.93
N GLY A 774 34.80 1.65 25.90
CA GLY A 774 33.40 1.22 25.89
C GLY A 774 32.39 2.33 26.22
N PHE A 775 32.84 3.58 26.39
CA PHE A 775 31.99 4.73 26.68
C PHE A 775 32.16 5.80 25.58
N LEU A 776 31.05 6.33 25.06
CA LEU A 776 31.07 7.39 24.05
C LEU A 776 31.63 8.70 24.63
N ASP A 777 32.71 9.23 24.03
CA ASP A 777 33.48 10.38 24.57
C ASP A 777 33.52 11.61 23.66
N LYS A 778 33.08 11.46 22.40
CA LYS A 778 33.03 12.53 21.40
C LYS A 778 31.61 12.77 20.94
N ILE A 779 31.18 14.04 20.93
CA ILE A 779 29.88 14.49 20.45
C ILE A 779 30.06 15.47 19.28
N GLU A 780 29.44 15.18 18.14
CA GLU A 780 29.37 16.06 16.96
C GLU A 780 27.92 16.49 16.71
N MET A 781 27.70 17.77 16.40
CA MET A 781 26.36 18.35 16.27
C MET A 781 26.24 19.11 14.95
N ASP A 782 25.25 18.72 14.15
CA ASP A 782 24.68 19.45 13.02
C ASP A 782 23.34 20.01 13.52
N ILE A 783 23.31 21.30 13.85
CA ILE A 783 22.13 21.90 14.50
C ILE A 783 21.13 22.45 13.47
N ASP A 784 21.60 22.89 12.30
CA ASP A 784 20.74 23.49 11.27
C ASP A 784 20.27 22.48 10.20
N GLY A 785 20.83 21.27 10.23
CA GLY A 785 20.51 20.15 9.36
C GLY A 785 21.08 20.28 7.94
N ASP A 786 22.07 21.14 7.72
CA ASP A 786 22.73 21.31 6.42
C ASP A 786 23.69 20.16 6.04
N LYS A 787 23.78 19.14 6.91
CA LYS A 787 24.62 17.93 6.79
C LYS A 787 26.09 18.22 7.08
N ARG A 788 26.36 19.19 7.96
CA ARG A 788 27.71 19.51 8.42
C ARG A 788 27.70 19.70 9.93
N PHE A 789 28.60 18.98 10.60
CA PHE A 789 28.81 19.21 12.02
C PHE A 789 29.48 20.58 12.23
N GLU A 790 28.75 21.56 12.79
CA GLU A 790 29.33 22.86 13.12
C GLU A 790 30.10 22.81 14.44
N ARG A 791 29.84 21.79 15.25
CA ARG A 791 30.40 21.65 16.58
C ARG A 791 30.86 20.23 16.86
N THR A 792 32.06 20.12 17.42
CA THR A 792 32.63 18.88 17.94
C THR A 792 33.10 19.13 19.37
N ILE A 793 32.75 18.22 20.27
CA ILE A 793 33.10 18.23 21.69
C ILE A 793 33.73 16.91 22.03
N LEU A 794 34.84 16.96 22.76
CA LEU A 794 35.55 15.79 23.25
C LEU A 794 35.64 15.91 24.77
N LEU A 795 35.06 14.96 25.50
CA LEU A 795 34.90 15.07 26.95
C LEU A 795 36.25 15.20 27.68
N LYS A 796 37.29 14.49 27.20
CA LYS A 796 38.64 14.60 27.75
C LYS A 796 39.27 15.99 27.61
N ASP A 797 38.95 16.72 26.54
CA ASP A 797 39.44 18.10 26.35
C ASP A 797 38.79 19.05 27.36
N LEU A 798 37.60 18.71 27.84
CA LEU A 798 36.89 19.39 28.92
C LEU A 798 37.31 18.87 30.32
N GLY A 799 38.15 17.83 30.40
CA GLY A 799 38.52 17.16 31.65
C GLY A 799 37.34 16.46 32.32
N ILE A 800 36.35 16.04 31.53
CA ILE A 800 35.22 15.23 31.97
C ILE A 800 35.61 13.77 31.75
N ASP A 801 35.48 12.98 32.81
CA ASP A 801 35.60 11.52 32.78
C ASP A 801 34.28 10.93 32.28
N ASP A 802 34.36 10.16 31.21
CA ASP A 802 33.27 9.50 30.49
C ASP A 802 32.84 8.18 31.13
N GLN A 803 33.70 7.53 31.92
CA GLN A 803 33.39 6.24 32.55
C GLN A 803 32.20 6.33 33.50
N CYS A 804 31.26 5.40 33.32
CA CYS A 804 30.00 5.33 34.08
C CYS A 804 29.81 3.94 34.72
N GLU A 805 28.83 3.81 35.61
CA GLU A 805 28.44 2.51 36.15
C GLU A 805 27.76 1.67 35.05
N ILE A 806 28.22 0.43 34.88
CA ILE A 806 27.68 -0.49 33.87
C ILE A 806 26.44 -1.18 34.43
N ILE A 807 25.36 -1.11 33.67
CA ILE A 807 24.07 -1.72 33.94
C ILE A 807 24.02 -3.07 33.22
N ASN A 808 23.86 -4.14 34.00
CA ASN A 808 23.86 -5.50 33.47
C ASN A 808 22.44 -5.94 33.06
N THR A 809 22.15 -5.88 31.75
CA THR A 809 20.83 -6.15 31.19
C THR A 809 20.38 -7.59 31.33
N SER A 810 21.29 -8.57 31.19
CA SER A 810 20.99 -10.00 31.38
C SER A 810 20.47 -10.37 32.78
N LYS A 811 20.54 -9.45 33.74
CA LYS A 811 20.06 -9.64 35.13
C LYS A 811 18.86 -8.77 35.48
N MET A 812 18.35 -8.00 34.54
CA MET A 812 17.21 -7.12 34.74
C MET A 812 15.91 -7.84 34.37
N GLY A 813 14.87 -7.63 35.16
CA GLY A 813 13.49 -7.85 34.73
C GLY A 813 12.82 -6.54 34.34
N TYR A 814 11.59 -6.59 33.84
CA TYR A 814 10.82 -5.41 33.42
C TYR A 814 10.78 -4.30 34.50
N GLY A 815 10.44 -4.69 35.73
CA GLY A 815 10.37 -3.73 36.84
C GLY A 815 11.70 -3.04 37.19
N ASP A 816 12.85 -3.57 36.76
CA ASP A 816 14.13 -2.88 36.91
C ASP A 816 14.36 -1.85 35.79
N TYR A 817 13.86 -2.11 34.58
CA TYR A 817 13.83 -1.14 33.49
C TYR A 817 12.92 0.04 33.83
N ARG A 818 11.70 -0.19 34.35
CA ARG A 818 10.83 0.90 34.84
C ARG A 818 11.52 1.80 35.87
N LYS A 819 12.17 1.21 36.88
CA LYS A 819 12.94 1.97 37.88
C LYS A 819 14.11 2.75 37.26
N LEU A 820 14.73 2.20 36.22
CA LEU A 820 15.83 2.82 35.50
C LEU A 820 15.35 4.09 34.77
N HIS A 821 14.24 4.01 34.01
CA HIS A 821 13.62 5.18 33.39
C HIS A 821 13.22 6.22 34.44
N THR A 822 12.56 5.81 35.53
CA THR A 822 12.22 6.74 36.63
C THR A 822 13.44 7.45 37.21
N THR A 823 14.55 6.73 37.38
CA THR A 823 15.78 7.33 37.89
C THR A 823 16.36 8.33 36.90
N MET A 824 16.47 7.93 35.63
CA MET A 824 16.93 8.75 34.52
C MET A 824 16.11 10.05 34.38
N SER A 825 14.79 9.93 34.24
CA SER A 825 13.85 11.04 34.05
C SER A 825 13.90 12.04 35.21
N ASN A 826 13.94 11.55 36.45
CA ASN A 826 14.07 12.42 37.62
C ASN A 826 15.44 13.12 37.70
N ASP A 827 16.52 12.45 37.31
CA ASP A 827 17.86 13.05 37.37
C ASP A 827 18.10 14.07 36.26
N ILE A 828 17.65 13.80 35.03
CA ILE A 828 17.61 14.78 33.94
C ILE A 828 16.81 16.01 34.37
N TRP A 829 15.63 15.83 34.98
CA TRP A 829 14.82 16.94 35.45
C TRP A 829 15.50 17.77 36.55
N LYS A 830 16.15 17.12 37.53
CA LYS A 830 16.94 17.84 38.57
C LYS A 830 18.05 18.68 37.94
N LYS A 831 18.71 18.19 36.89
CA LYS A 831 19.72 18.96 36.14
C LYS A 831 19.07 20.14 35.40
N ALA A 832 17.91 19.95 34.79
CA ALA A 832 17.14 21.02 34.14
C ALA A 832 16.73 22.14 35.11
N GLU A 833 16.28 21.81 36.33
CA GLU A 833 15.99 22.80 37.36
C GLU A 833 17.21 23.63 37.76
N LYS A 834 18.40 23.00 37.80
CA LYS A 834 19.66 23.72 38.01
C LYS A 834 19.99 24.63 36.84
N ALA A 835 19.85 24.15 35.60
CA ALA A 835 20.06 24.94 34.39
C ALA A 835 19.17 26.19 34.37
N ILE A 836 17.89 26.05 34.75
CA ILE A 836 16.94 27.18 34.85
C ILE A 836 17.42 28.21 35.86
N ARG A 837 17.87 27.78 37.05
CA ARG A 837 18.40 28.70 38.07
C ARG A 837 19.64 29.44 37.58
N VAL A 838 20.54 28.74 36.89
CA VAL A 838 21.72 29.34 36.23
C VAL A 838 21.26 30.37 35.21
N ALA A 839 20.38 30.00 34.29
CA ALA A 839 19.86 30.89 33.26
C ALA A 839 19.29 32.19 33.85
N GLU A 840 18.47 32.08 34.90
CA GLU A 840 17.88 33.22 35.61
C GLU A 840 18.94 34.08 36.31
N ALA A 841 19.95 33.46 36.95
CA ALA A 841 21.07 34.16 37.58
C ALA A 841 21.92 34.94 36.57
N TYR A 842 22.04 34.41 35.35
CA TYR A 842 22.69 35.08 34.22
C TYR A 842 21.76 36.02 33.45
N GLY A 843 20.52 36.22 33.91
CA GLY A 843 19.58 37.19 33.35
C GLY A 843 18.94 36.77 32.01
N LEU A 844 18.91 35.47 31.70
CA LEU A 844 18.11 34.95 30.59
C LEU A 844 16.62 34.94 30.96
N ASN A 845 15.76 35.22 29.97
CA ASN A 845 14.32 35.18 30.17
C ASN A 845 13.78 33.75 30.03
N THR A 846 13.71 33.00 31.13
CA THR A 846 13.20 31.63 31.13
C THR A 846 11.69 31.51 30.91
N SER A 847 10.95 32.62 30.75
CA SER A 847 9.53 32.58 30.42
C SER A 847 9.26 31.98 29.03
N TRP A 848 10.24 32.01 28.13
CA TRP A 848 10.13 31.38 26.81
C TRP A 848 9.99 29.86 26.89
N TYR A 849 10.47 29.26 27.98
CA TYR A 849 10.39 27.82 28.22
C TYR A 849 9.23 27.40 29.13
N ALA A 850 8.21 28.26 29.29
CA ALA A 850 7.13 28.03 30.27
C ALA A 850 6.39 26.69 30.09
N LEU A 851 6.24 26.21 28.85
CA LEU A 851 5.67 24.90 28.54
C LEU A 851 6.50 23.78 29.19
N MET A 852 7.79 23.74 28.84
CA MET A 852 8.73 22.71 29.30
C MET A 852 9.02 22.78 30.81
N LYS A 853 8.88 23.95 31.44
CA LYS A 853 9.08 24.14 32.89
C LYS A 853 8.03 23.42 33.77
N ASN A 854 6.98 22.83 33.18
CA ASN A 854 5.86 22.25 33.92
C ASN A 854 5.48 20.84 33.43
N PRO A 855 6.41 19.86 33.46
CA PRO A 855 6.14 18.49 33.04
C PRO A 855 5.00 17.86 33.85
N LYS A 856 4.21 16.99 33.21
CA LYS A 856 3.01 16.35 33.76
C LYS A 856 3.15 14.84 33.95
N SER A 857 4.04 14.20 33.20
CA SER A 857 4.35 12.78 33.28
C SER A 857 5.83 12.55 33.60
N GLU A 858 6.20 11.29 33.77
CA GLU A 858 7.59 10.85 33.88
C GLU A 858 8.36 11.11 32.59
N ASN A 859 7.81 10.69 31.44
CA ASN A 859 8.44 10.95 30.16
C ASN A 859 8.56 12.45 29.83
N GLN A 860 7.58 13.30 30.20
CA GLN A 860 7.77 14.75 30.06
C GLN A 860 8.94 15.30 30.89
N LYS A 861 9.30 14.68 32.02
CA LYS A 861 10.51 15.07 32.75
C LYS A 861 11.78 14.67 32.00
N TYR A 862 11.77 13.50 31.37
CA TYR A 862 12.84 13.03 30.48
C TYR A 862 13.02 14.00 29.29
N GLN A 863 11.97 14.14 28.47
CA GLN A 863 11.94 14.95 27.26
C GLN A 863 12.22 16.43 27.53
N TYR A 864 11.38 17.07 28.36
CA TYR A 864 11.51 18.51 28.61
C TYR A 864 12.79 18.82 29.38
N GLY A 865 13.22 17.92 30.27
CA GLY A 865 14.43 18.10 31.03
C GLY A 865 15.67 18.14 30.15
N TYR A 866 15.77 17.28 29.13
CA TYR A 866 16.86 17.34 28.15
C TYR A 866 16.81 18.65 27.34
N TRP A 867 15.68 18.95 26.70
CA TRP A 867 15.55 20.10 25.81
C TRP A 867 15.72 21.44 26.52
N LEU A 868 15.23 21.58 27.76
CA LEU A 868 15.47 22.76 28.59
C LEU A 868 16.95 23.03 28.78
N GLN A 869 17.72 21.99 29.11
CA GLN A 869 19.15 22.12 29.34
C GLN A 869 19.87 22.51 28.04
N PHE A 870 19.52 21.89 26.92
CA PHE A 870 20.10 22.21 25.62
C PHE A 870 19.79 23.65 25.17
N TYR A 871 18.55 24.12 25.28
CA TYR A 871 18.21 25.50 24.92
C TYR A 871 18.88 26.52 25.82
N ILE A 872 18.91 26.28 27.13
CA ILE A 872 19.61 27.15 28.08
C ILE A 872 21.10 27.21 27.77
N TYR A 873 21.69 26.05 27.46
CA TYR A 873 23.07 25.96 27.03
C TYR A 873 23.34 26.83 25.79
N MET A 874 22.51 26.72 24.75
CA MET A 874 22.64 27.52 23.52
C MET A 874 22.45 29.02 23.77
N ASP A 875 21.49 29.40 24.61
CA ASP A 875 21.26 30.81 24.97
C ASP A 875 22.41 31.40 25.79
N LEU A 876 22.99 30.63 26.73
CA LEU A 876 24.17 31.04 27.49
C LEU A 876 25.40 31.19 26.59
N MET A 877 25.58 30.28 25.63
CA MET A 877 26.62 30.37 24.61
C MET A 877 26.47 31.63 23.75
N HIS A 878 25.26 31.90 23.24
CA HIS A 878 24.96 33.10 22.45
C HIS A 878 25.21 34.39 23.24
N LYS A 879 24.75 34.43 24.49
CA LYS A 879 24.96 35.56 25.39
C LYS A 879 26.46 35.80 25.65
N THR A 880 27.21 34.75 25.90
CA THR A 880 28.66 34.84 26.18
C THR A 880 29.43 35.37 24.97
N MET A 881 29.10 34.90 23.77
CA MET A 881 29.71 35.38 22.52
C MET A 881 29.37 36.84 22.20
N SER A 882 28.18 37.32 22.60
CA SER A 882 27.73 38.69 22.31
C SER A 882 28.19 39.74 23.33
N GLU A 883 28.35 39.38 24.61
CA GLU A 883 28.61 40.35 25.68
C GLU A 883 30.10 40.53 26.05
N ASN A 884 31.01 39.69 25.53
CA ASN A 884 32.46 39.75 25.73
C ASN A 884 32.87 39.96 27.22
N LYS A 885 32.10 39.38 28.15
CA LYS A 885 32.29 39.47 29.61
C LYS A 885 32.04 38.13 30.33
N ASN A 886 33.02 37.77 31.16
CA ASN A 886 33.01 36.95 32.39
C ASN A 886 32.49 35.50 32.44
N LEU A 887 31.74 34.96 31.47
CA LEU A 887 31.68 33.49 31.35
C LEU A 887 32.71 33.01 30.35
N ASP A 888 33.41 31.95 30.73
CA ASP A 888 34.27 31.21 29.82
C ASP A 888 33.40 30.18 29.08
N VAL A 889 33.46 30.17 27.74
CA VAL A 889 32.82 29.14 26.91
C VAL A 889 33.23 27.75 27.38
N GLU A 890 34.48 27.59 27.81
CA GLU A 890 34.98 26.33 28.36
C GLU A 890 34.23 25.92 29.64
N LYS A 891 33.89 26.87 30.53
CA LYS A 891 33.11 26.59 31.74
C LYS A 891 31.67 26.18 31.43
N ILE A 892 31.03 26.83 30.46
CA ILE A 892 29.67 26.49 30.04
C ILE A 892 29.66 25.08 29.44
N ASN A 893 30.65 24.75 28.59
CA ASN A 893 30.81 23.41 28.04
C ASN A 893 31.01 22.37 29.15
N LYS A 894 31.90 22.63 30.11
CA LYS A 894 32.11 21.72 31.26
C LYS A 894 30.86 21.53 32.09
N ALA A 895 30.08 22.59 32.31
CA ALA A 895 28.85 22.52 33.09
C ALA A 895 27.77 21.68 32.38
N TYR A 896 27.56 21.90 31.07
CA TYR A 896 26.56 21.16 30.30
C TYR A 896 26.97 19.70 30.07
N PHE A 897 28.09 19.45 29.39
CA PHE A 897 28.55 18.10 29.08
C PHE A 897 29.07 17.32 30.30
N GLY A 898 29.35 18.00 31.42
CA GLY A 898 29.65 17.34 32.69
C GLY A 898 28.41 17.06 33.53
N GLY A 899 27.22 17.48 33.09
CA GLY A 899 25.97 17.37 33.85
C GLY A 899 25.98 18.15 35.18
N ASN A 900 26.81 19.20 35.29
CA ASN A 900 27.08 19.93 36.53
C ASN A 900 26.89 21.44 36.37
N TRP A 901 25.62 21.85 36.22
CA TRP A 901 25.22 23.26 36.12
C TRP A 901 25.61 24.12 37.32
N ASP A 902 25.75 23.55 38.52
CA ASP A 902 26.11 24.30 39.73
C ASP A 902 27.51 24.93 39.62
N MET A 903 28.40 24.42 38.74
CA MET A 903 29.72 25.02 38.46
C MET A 903 29.67 26.45 37.92
N LEU A 904 28.52 26.90 37.42
CA LEU A 904 28.31 28.27 36.95
C LEU A 904 27.73 29.19 38.03
N MET A 905 27.34 28.64 39.19
CA MET A 905 26.83 29.41 40.33
C MET A 905 27.91 29.73 41.37
N ASP A 906 29.03 28.99 41.33
CA ASP A 906 30.23 29.17 42.16
C ASP A 906 31.21 30.20 41.56
#